data_AF-A0A6P1M742-F1
#
_entry.id   AF-A0A6P1M742-F1
#
_cell.length_a   1.000
_cell.length_b   1.000
_cell.length_c   1.000
_cell.angle_alpha   90.00
_cell.angle_beta   90.00
_cell.angle_gamma   90.00
#
_symmetry.space_group_name_H-M   'P 1'
#
loop_
_entity.id
_entity.type
_entity.pdbx_description
1 polymer ?
#
loop_
_entity_poly.entity_id
_entity_poly.type
_entity_poly.pdbx_seq_one_letter_code
_entity_poly.pdbx_strand_id
1 'polypeptide(L)'
;MNKFTAVMMVFSLAAWCQAGITNLVVNGGFEDTAEQMLTPSQISPAYSVTGWRAFNTATEGAVTYRVVTDPSSASDGSNYLEIDCSSSEKRDAGFDVHHVGAGASAISPGTAYTVSFDAKRVSGDDNALQVAVKTYEGSAAILESLMDTNLELSDEWTSYSFTIVPTRAMPDGSDPNLYIGFRPRKGTFLQRERICIDHVSVIPSDVRPDSVRLFNVFTDNMVLQRNARVAVYGAARPGDQVAVSFADQSKTSVADGEGKWLVHLDPMPASFKPRTLSVTSERSGETSISNVLVGDVWLAGGQSNMDHPFRSYSLLTPPEKTNPNLRILVAAKVPSVNPLDQLVLEPVLKGTWQSSSSYYLEGFSPSAYYFGSILHEELNVPVGLIESAWGATIAEAWTPAETLEALGYAEKEPIYKGGELGRNNPSVLYNGMIYPLRHFTFKGVIWYQGESNSPQVLAYESLFSGMISAWRETFDNEDLPFYFVQLAPYQTLGWNKNGAAWAWLREAQTRTLALPNTGMAVITDAGEYLDIHPQWKQVVGERLALHALQAEGLDVVASSPMYSGMTVDGNQIVLNFSKADSGLETREVVMNRNRNLPKGEDPEAFRVPASKVAGFKICGADRKFVEANAVIRGNQVFVSSPQVPTPVAVRYGWGNFPLCNLYSKSGLPVCPFRTDNFPPPNFDGAQSGELFSGDVKALGTPMKLHAGTKESPVALQEKEGRAVSYISEKAGSKSRYGYYKSKDHAVRNGKNPEVKVQVLYFDQGEGSFSLVYDSSDSSVRVNPKSAGAWKFSGMKVMLADSRTWRVATITLKDAFFGGRCNGADLRIQSTDTNLFLGGVFLSSLTP
;
A
#
# COMPACT_ATOMS: atom_id res chain seq x y z
N MET A 1 4.68 15.99 -45.36
CA MET A 1 3.31 16.21 -45.89
C MET A 1 2.54 14.92 -45.69
N ASN A 2 1.38 14.82 -45.03
CA ASN A 2 0.50 15.82 -44.43
C ASN A 2 -0.36 15.12 -43.35
N LYS A 3 -0.47 15.78 -42.20
CA LYS A 3 -1.69 15.97 -41.39
C LYS A 3 -2.70 14.80 -41.33
N PHE A 4 -2.60 13.91 -40.34
CA PHE A 4 -3.78 13.18 -39.82
C PHE A 4 -3.60 12.58 -38.40
N THR A 5 -2.76 13.17 -37.53
CA THR A 5 -2.56 12.65 -36.15
C THR A 5 -2.76 13.69 -35.04
N ALA A 6 -3.38 14.84 -35.34
CA ALA A 6 -3.50 15.96 -34.39
C ALA A 6 -4.96 16.36 -34.06
N VAL A 7 -5.96 15.49 -34.26
CA VAL A 7 -7.39 15.84 -34.07
C VAL A 7 -8.13 14.99 -33.02
N MET A 8 -7.48 14.04 -32.35
CA MET A 8 -8.13 13.24 -31.28
C MET A 8 -7.63 13.50 -29.85
N MET A 9 -7.00 14.66 -29.60
CA MET A 9 -6.48 14.98 -28.25
C MET A 9 -6.88 16.37 -27.72
N VAL A 10 -7.89 17.01 -28.31
CA VAL A 10 -8.30 18.39 -27.92
C VAL A 10 -9.80 18.51 -27.58
N PHE A 11 -10.59 17.43 -27.61
CA PHE A 11 -12.03 17.50 -27.27
C PHE A 11 -12.45 16.87 -25.94
N SER A 12 -11.53 16.54 -25.03
CA SER A 12 -11.88 15.94 -23.72
C SER A 12 -11.52 16.79 -22.49
N LEU A 13 -11.21 18.09 -22.65
CA LEU A 13 -10.90 18.96 -21.51
C LEU A 13 -11.71 20.28 -21.43
N ALA A 14 -12.66 20.53 -22.34
CA ALA A 14 -13.38 21.81 -22.40
C ALA A 14 -14.91 21.71 -22.19
N ALA A 15 -15.45 20.56 -21.77
CA ALA A 15 -16.89 20.38 -21.54
C ALA A 15 -17.25 20.04 -20.08
N TRP A 16 -16.34 20.29 -19.14
CA TRP A 16 -16.57 20.10 -17.70
C TRP A 16 -16.37 21.43 -16.96
N CYS A 17 -17.18 22.42 -17.34
CA CYS A 17 -17.35 23.67 -16.59
C CYS A 17 -18.80 24.11 -16.75
N GLN A 18 -19.74 23.34 -16.23
CA GLN A 18 -21.06 23.84 -15.85
C GLN A 18 -21.73 22.82 -14.92
N ALA A 19 -21.99 23.27 -13.69
CA ALA A 19 -22.62 22.55 -12.58
C ALA A 19 -21.74 21.48 -11.89
N GLY A 20 -20.62 21.93 -11.32
CA GLY A 20 -20.00 21.31 -10.17
C GLY A 20 -19.38 22.43 -9.35
N ILE A 21 -19.94 22.74 -8.19
CA ILE A 21 -19.32 23.67 -7.24
C ILE A 21 -17.99 23.02 -6.85
N THR A 22 -16.91 23.46 -7.50
CA THR A 22 -15.55 23.16 -7.05
C THR A 22 -15.40 23.86 -5.72
N ASN A 23 -15.48 23.09 -4.63
CA ASN A 23 -15.20 23.59 -3.29
C ASN A 23 -13.78 24.15 -3.30
N LEU A 24 -13.68 25.48 -3.23
CA LEU A 24 -12.42 26.20 -3.06
C LEU A 24 -11.82 25.77 -1.71
N VAL A 25 -10.95 24.77 -1.72
CA VAL A 25 -10.15 24.38 -0.57
C VAL A 25 -8.74 24.89 -0.85
N VAL A 26 -8.39 26.04 -0.26
CA VAL A 26 -7.02 26.56 -0.30
C VAL A 26 -6.37 26.18 1.01
N ASN A 27 -5.72 25.01 1.03
CA ASN A 27 -4.95 24.50 2.17
C ASN A 27 -3.48 24.42 1.77
N GLY A 28 -2.57 24.87 2.63
CA GLY A 28 -1.14 24.65 2.43
C GLY A 28 -0.26 25.44 3.40
N GLY A 29 0.97 24.96 3.61
CA GLY A 29 2.03 25.69 4.29
C GLY A 29 2.65 26.79 3.41
N PHE A 30 3.56 27.58 4.00
CA PHE A 30 4.24 28.66 3.28
C PHE A 30 5.32 28.10 2.32
N GLU A 31 5.38 28.61 1.08
CA GLU A 31 6.37 28.12 0.10
C GLU A 31 7.80 28.64 0.36
N ASP A 32 8.79 27.78 0.11
CA ASP A 32 10.22 28.10 0.21
C ASP A 32 10.73 28.74 -1.09
N THR A 33 10.63 30.07 -1.18
CA THR A 33 11.46 30.83 -2.12
C THR A 33 12.14 31.97 -1.39
N ALA A 34 13.45 31.82 -1.20
CA ALA A 34 14.36 32.80 -0.64
C ALA A 34 14.24 34.21 -1.26
N GLU A 35 14.22 35.22 -0.38
CA GLU A 35 14.91 36.52 -0.50
C GLU A 35 14.39 37.68 -1.38
N GLN A 36 13.25 37.63 -2.09
CA GLN A 36 12.74 38.85 -2.74
C GLN A 36 11.39 39.34 -2.19
N MET A 37 11.45 40.51 -1.54
CA MET A 37 10.28 41.37 -1.31
C MET A 37 9.64 41.68 -2.66
N LEU A 38 8.48 41.10 -2.94
CA LEU A 38 7.64 41.53 -4.05
C LEU A 38 6.74 42.66 -3.55
N THR A 39 6.84 43.85 -4.13
CA THR A 39 5.80 44.86 -3.97
C THR A 39 4.55 44.41 -4.73
N PRO A 40 3.33 44.85 -4.35
CA PRO A 40 2.11 44.45 -5.05
C PRO A 40 2.14 44.74 -6.57
N SER A 41 2.98 45.67 -7.02
CA SER A 41 3.21 46.01 -8.42
C SER A 41 4.11 45.04 -9.21
N GLN A 42 4.73 44.04 -8.58
CA GLN A 42 5.69 43.11 -9.22
C GLN A 42 5.09 41.74 -9.62
N ILE A 43 3.76 41.61 -9.60
CA ILE A 43 3.05 40.36 -9.90
C ILE A 43 2.84 40.23 -11.43
N SER A 44 3.40 39.18 -12.05
CA SER A 44 3.15 38.79 -13.45
C SER A 44 2.25 37.54 -13.50
N PRO A 45 1.31 37.40 -14.48
CA PRO A 45 0.43 36.24 -14.61
C PRO A 45 1.10 34.90 -14.96
N ALA A 46 2.42 34.87 -15.15
CA ALA A 46 3.14 33.73 -15.73
C ALA A 46 3.79 32.76 -14.71
N TYR A 47 3.51 32.90 -13.41
CA TYR A 47 4.06 32.02 -12.38
C TYR A 47 3.08 30.89 -12.04
N SER A 48 3.42 29.65 -12.36
CA SER A 48 2.70 28.44 -11.93
C SER A 48 3.20 28.01 -10.54
N VAL A 49 2.44 28.35 -9.51
CA VAL A 49 2.81 28.24 -8.09
C VAL A 49 1.55 27.84 -7.28
N THR A 50 1.67 27.15 -6.14
CA THR A 50 0.54 26.64 -5.33
C THR A 50 0.85 26.75 -3.83
N GLY A 51 0.61 27.92 -3.21
CA GLY A 51 0.76 28.12 -1.77
C GLY A 51 0.62 29.58 -1.29
N TRP A 52 0.67 29.79 0.03
CA TRP A 52 0.54 31.10 0.70
C TRP A 52 1.89 31.86 0.75
N ARG A 53 1.87 33.17 0.49
CA ARG A 53 3.05 34.05 0.51
C ARG A 53 2.82 35.29 1.37
N ALA A 54 3.85 35.70 2.13
CA ALA A 54 3.82 36.87 3.00
C ALA A 54 4.41 38.13 2.34
N PHE A 55 3.79 39.29 2.57
CA PHE A 55 4.17 40.58 1.99
C PHE A 55 4.36 41.66 3.06
N ASN A 56 5.44 42.43 2.98
CA ASN A 56 5.66 43.58 3.86
C ASN A 56 4.78 44.76 3.45
N THR A 57 3.99 45.30 4.39
CA THR A 57 3.21 46.53 4.16
C THR A 57 3.74 47.75 4.91
N ALA A 58 4.80 47.59 5.70
CA ALA A 58 5.40 48.66 6.48
C ALA A 58 6.38 49.51 5.65
N THR A 59 6.39 50.82 5.87
CA THR A 59 7.46 51.72 5.41
C THR A 59 8.79 51.29 6.04
N GLU A 60 9.76 50.90 5.20
CA GLU A 60 11.14 50.45 5.45
C GLU A 60 11.61 50.24 6.91
N GLY A 61 11.97 48.98 7.23
CA GLY A 61 13.12 48.67 8.09
C GLY A 61 12.92 48.36 9.57
N ALA A 62 11.77 47.81 10.02
CA ALA A 62 11.55 47.55 11.47
C ALA A 62 11.07 46.15 11.88
N VAL A 63 10.67 45.31 10.92
CA VAL A 63 10.13 43.97 11.17
C VAL A 63 10.75 43.03 10.16
N THR A 64 11.30 41.93 10.64
CA THR A 64 11.78 40.84 9.78
C THR A 64 10.80 39.69 9.87
N TYR A 65 10.46 39.11 8.74
CA TYR A 65 9.75 37.83 8.70
C TYR A 65 10.58 36.84 7.92
N ARG A 66 10.46 35.57 8.27
CA ARG A 66 11.04 34.47 7.51
C ARG A 66 10.10 33.30 7.50
N VAL A 67 10.03 32.63 6.37
CA VAL A 67 9.46 31.28 6.32
C VAL A 67 10.48 30.35 6.96
N VAL A 68 10.09 29.67 8.03
CA VAL A 68 10.94 28.70 8.71
C VAL A 68 10.71 27.34 8.08
N THR A 69 11.76 26.79 7.48
CA THR A 69 11.76 25.53 6.75
C THR A 69 12.13 24.34 7.64
N ASP A 70 11.70 24.38 8.90
CA ASP A 70 11.80 23.29 9.87
C ASP A 70 10.40 22.78 10.22
N PRO A 71 9.85 21.85 9.42
CA PRO A 71 8.48 21.41 9.56
C PRO A 71 8.22 20.65 10.86
N SER A 72 9.26 20.20 11.56
CA SER A 72 9.14 19.51 12.86
C SER A 72 8.68 20.42 14.00
N SER A 73 8.67 21.74 13.77
CA SER A 73 8.31 22.76 14.75
C SER A 73 6.99 23.50 14.45
N ALA A 74 6.37 23.18 13.30
CA ALA A 74 5.04 23.65 12.90
C ALA A 74 3.93 22.80 13.53
N SER A 75 2.70 23.32 13.56
CA SER A 75 1.53 22.60 14.06
C SER A 75 1.11 21.43 13.17
N ASP A 76 1.28 21.57 11.85
CA ASP A 76 0.79 20.60 10.86
C ASP A 76 1.90 19.82 10.12
N GLY A 77 3.15 20.02 10.52
CA GLY A 77 4.30 19.38 9.86
C GLY A 77 4.71 20.06 8.54
N SER A 78 4.28 21.31 8.28
CA SER A 78 4.65 22.11 7.11
C SER A 78 5.58 23.30 7.45
N ASN A 79 5.92 24.14 6.47
CA ASN A 79 6.68 25.35 6.74
C ASN A 79 5.75 26.41 7.36
N TYR A 80 6.18 27.04 8.46
CA TYR A 80 5.44 28.13 9.10
C TYR A 80 6.11 29.48 8.86
N LEU A 81 5.37 30.56 9.07
CA LEU A 81 5.88 31.93 9.01
C LEU A 81 6.25 32.41 10.41
N GLU A 82 7.50 32.84 10.59
CA GLU A 82 7.97 33.50 11.82
C GLU A 82 8.09 35.01 11.59
N ILE A 83 7.47 35.78 12.46
CA ILE A 83 7.56 37.24 12.52
C ILE A 83 8.43 37.59 13.71
N ASP A 84 9.51 38.33 13.46
CA ASP A 84 10.43 38.82 14.48
C ASP A 84 10.44 40.35 14.47
N CYS A 85 9.97 40.93 15.57
CA CYS A 85 10.02 42.35 15.86
C CYS A 85 11.04 42.63 16.97
N SER A 86 12.31 42.32 16.70
CA SER A 86 13.44 42.50 17.64
C SER A 86 13.79 43.95 18.00
N SER A 87 13.15 44.95 17.38
CA SER A 87 13.36 46.36 17.73
C SER A 87 12.76 46.70 19.11
N SER A 88 13.47 47.53 19.86
CA SER A 88 12.95 48.13 21.11
C SER A 88 12.10 49.38 20.87
N GLU A 89 11.93 49.83 19.62
CA GLU A 89 11.09 50.96 19.25
C GLU A 89 9.67 50.52 18.89
N LYS A 90 8.67 51.30 19.31
CA LYS A 90 7.27 51.13 18.93
C LYS A 90 7.07 51.40 17.43
N ARG A 91 6.87 50.35 16.61
CA ARG A 91 6.74 50.45 15.14
C ARG A 91 5.46 49.74 14.66
N ASP A 92 4.82 50.28 13.63
CA ASP A 92 3.66 49.65 12.99
C ASP A 92 4.13 48.48 12.11
N ALA A 93 3.54 47.31 12.28
CA ALA A 93 4.08 46.03 11.84
C ALA A 93 3.01 45.19 11.15
N GLY A 94 2.75 45.43 9.87
CA GLY A 94 1.73 44.68 9.12
C GLY A 94 2.31 43.82 8.02
N PHE A 95 1.85 42.57 7.91
CA PHE A 95 2.05 41.76 6.72
C PHE A 95 0.74 41.13 6.26
N ASP A 96 0.61 40.96 4.95
CA ASP A 96 -0.53 40.31 4.33
C ASP A 96 -0.09 38.96 3.74
N VAL A 97 -0.98 37.97 3.77
CA VAL A 97 -0.76 36.66 3.14
C VAL A 97 -1.73 36.47 1.98
N HIS A 98 -1.20 36.01 0.83
CA HIS A 98 -1.96 35.78 -0.40
C HIS A 98 -1.54 34.49 -1.11
N HIS A 99 -2.50 33.81 -1.78
CA HIS A 99 -2.26 32.59 -2.54
C HIS A 99 -1.97 32.89 -4.02
N VAL A 100 -0.81 32.50 -4.54
CA VAL A 100 -0.38 32.84 -5.92
C VAL A 100 -0.46 31.63 -6.84
N GLY A 101 -1.25 31.70 -7.93
CA GLY A 101 -1.39 30.65 -8.95
C GLY A 101 -2.57 30.89 -9.92
N ALA A 102 -2.73 30.06 -10.97
CA ALA A 102 -3.92 30.10 -11.83
C ALA A 102 -5.16 29.68 -11.02
N GLY A 103 -6.13 30.59 -10.83
CA GLY A 103 -7.20 30.43 -9.84
C GLY A 103 -6.86 30.99 -8.44
N ALA A 104 -6.08 32.08 -8.38
CA ALA A 104 -5.85 32.86 -7.15
C ALA A 104 -7.14 33.03 -6.34
N SER A 105 -7.06 32.97 -5.00
CA SER A 105 -8.17 32.78 -4.01
C SER A 105 -9.42 33.64 -4.26
N ALA A 106 -10.16 33.28 -5.29
CA ALA A 106 -11.35 33.94 -5.76
C ALA A 106 -12.50 33.44 -4.90
N ILE A 107 -13.10 34.36 -4.14
CA ILE A 107 -14.24 34.06 -3.29
C ILE A 107 -15.48 34.75 -3.85
N SER A 108 -16.58 34.01 -3.95
CA SER A 108 -17.79 34.52 -4.59
C SER A 108 -18.59 35.42 -3.63
N PRO A 109 -19.06 36.59 -4.07
CA PRO A 109 -19.95 37.42 -3.28
C PRO A 109 -21.24 36.68 -2.87
N GLY A 110 -21.61 36.77 -1.60
CA GLY A 110 -22.76 36.13 -0.99
C GLY A 110 -22.49 34.74 -0.39
N THR A 111 -21.34 34.13 -0.64
CA THR A 111 -20.95 32.83 -0.06
C THR A 111 -20.24 33.01 1.26
N ALA A 112 -20.62 32.26 2.29
CA ALA A 112 -19.91 32.26 3.57
C ALA A 112 -18.63 31.40 3.49
N TYR A 113 -17.52 31.89 4.04
CA TYR A 113 -16.24 31.18 4.12
C TYR A 113 -15.69 31.16 5.54
N THR A 114 -15.18 30.00 5.96
CA THR A 114 -14.41 29.82 7.18
C THR A 114 -12.95 30.03 6.83
N VAL A 115 -12.36 31.05 7.45
CA VAL A 115 -10.93 31.33 7.42
C VAL A 115 -10.35 30.83 8.73
N SER A 116 -9.39 29.93 8.66
CA SER A 116 -8.67 29.43 9.83
C SER A 116 -7.17 29.48 9.64
N PHE A 117 -6.45 29.57 10.75
CA PHE A 117 -5.00 29.49 10.82
C PHE A 117 -4.57 29.04 12.22
N ASP A 118 -3.39 28.45 12.31
CA ASP A 118 -2.74 28.15 13.57
C ASP A 118 -1.75 29.26 13.91
N ALA A 119 -1.70 29.66 15.18
CA ALA A 119 -0.73 30.65 15.63
C ALA A 119 -0.21 30.34 17.04
N LYS A 120 1.05 30.70 17.26
CA LYS A 120 1.75 30.60 18.54
C LYS A 120 2.59 31.83 18.79
N ARG A 121 2.61 32.30 20.03
CA ARG A 121 3.55 33.32 20.52
C ARG A 121 4.81 32.66 21.06
N VAL A 122 5.96 33.24 20.75
CA VAL A 122 7.28 32.73 21.17
C VAL A 122 7.90 33.63 22.24
N SER A 123 7.81 34.96 22.09
CA SER A 123 8.30 35.92 23.12
C SER A 123 7.76 37.32 22.87
N GLY A 124 7.75 38.20 23.89
CA GLY A 124 7.58 39.66 23.76
C GLY A 124 6.80 40.33 24.91
N ASP A 125 6.40 41.60 24.74
CA ASP A 125 5.73 42.42 25.76
C ASP A 125 4.19 42.60 25.58
N ASP A 126 3.64 42.36 24.39
CA ASP A 126 2.22 42.55 24.02
C ASP A 126 1.72 41.39 23.11
N ASN A 127 0.77 40.59 23.59
CA ASN A 127 0.24 39.42 22.86
C ASN A 127 -0.97 39.73 21.95
N ALA A 128 -1.29 41.01 21.74
CA ALA A 128 -2.46 41.42 20.96
C ALA A 128 -2.16 41.58 19.45
N LEU A 129 -2.70 40.67 18.64
CA LEU A 129 -2.64 40.69 17.18
C LEU A 129 -4.01 41.10 16.59
N GLN A 130 -4.03 42.08 15.69
CA GLN A 130 -5.18 42.37 14.84
C GLN A 130 -5.11 41.53 13.57
N VAL A 131 -6.20 40.80 13.30
CA VAL A 131 -6.40 40.05 12.06
C VAL A 131 -7.48 40.73 11.26
N ALA A 132 -7.15 41.09 10.02
CA ALA A 132 -8.06 41.71 9.09
C ALA A 132 -8.14 40.89 7.80
N VAL A 133 -9.35 40.52 7.41
CA VAL A 133 -9.60 39.82 6.14
C VAL A 133 -10.26 40.80 5.16
N LYS A 134 -9.68 40.94 3.97
CA LYS A 134 -10.06 41.96 2.98
C LYS A 134 -10.12 41.37 1.58
N THR A 135 -10.94 41.95 0.73
CA THR A 135 -10.93 41.70 -0.71
C THR A 135 -10.29 42.86 -1.45
N TYR A 136 -9.64 42.58 -2.57
CA TYR A 136 -8.92 43.59 -3.36
C TYR A 136 -9.27 43.53 -4.85
N GLU A 137 -9.25 44.70 -5.48
CA GLU A 137 -9.23 44.85 -6.93
C GLU A 137 -7.78 44.72 -7.44
N GLY A 138 -7.43 43.55 -7.96
CA GLY A 138 -6.04 43.25 -8.33
C GLY A 138 -5.10 43.33 -7.13
N SER A 139 -3.95 43.97 -7.29
CA SER A 139 -2.93 44.08 -6.23
C SER A 139 -2.89 45.44 -5.50
N ALA A 140 -3.79 46.38 -5.79
CA ALA A 140 -3.57 47.78 -5.39
C ALA A 140 -4.71 48.51 -4.67
N ALA A 141 -5.97 48.03 -4.68
CA ALA A 141 -7.08 48.72 -3.99
C ALA A 141 -7.97 47.77 -3.18
N ILE A 142 -8.21 48.09 -1.90
CA ILE A 142 -9.16 47.35 -1.06
C ILE A 142 -10.57 47.56 -1.61
N LEU A 143 -11.22 46.46 -1.98
CA LEU A 143 -12.60 46.43 -2.48
C LEU A 143 -13.61 46.37 -1.32
N GLU A 144 -13.33 45.54 -0.31
CA GLU A 144 -14.15 45.33 0.88
C GLU A 144 -13.31 44.86 2.08
N SER A 145 -13.68 45.25 3.30
CA SER A 145 -13.13 44.68 4.54
C SER A 145 -14.16 43.75 5.16
N LEU A 146 -13.85 42.45 5.23
CA LEU A 146 -14.79 41.40 5.63
C LEU A 146 -14.72 41.09 7.13
N MET A 147 -13.54 41.24 7.71
CA MET A 147 -13.29 41.01 9.12
C MET A 147 -12.18 41.93 9.58
N ASP A 148 -12.30 42.43 10.80
CA ASP A 148 -11.24 43.15 11.52
C ASP A 148 -11.42 42.86 13.02
N THR A 149 -10.55 42.06 13.62
CA THR A 149 -10.70 41.58 15.00
C THR A 149 -9.35 41.48 15.71
N ASN A 150 -9.35 41.78 17.01
CA ASN A 150 -8.17 41.60 17.86
C ASN A 150 -8.19 40.20 18.50
N LEU A 151 -7.03 39.56 18.52
CA LEU A 151 -6.77 38.26 19.10
C LEU A 151 -5.64 38.39 20.11
N GLU A 152 -5.76 37.68 21.23
CA GLU A 152 -4.66 37.47 22.16
C GLU A 152 -4.06 36.10 21.87
N LEU A 153 -2.77 36.07 21.53
CA LEU A 153 -2.10 34.82 21.17
C LEU A 153 -1.66 34.03 22.41
N SER A 154 -1.80 32.71 22.31
CA SER A 154 -1.29 31.72 23.27
C SER A 154 0.20 31.47 23.06
N ASP A 155 0.90 31.08 24.13
CA ASP A 155 2.28 30.59 24.07
C ASP A 155 2.37 29.14 23.52
N GLU A 156 1.23 28.51 23.22
CA GLU A 156 1.11 27.24 22.51
C GLU A 156 0.39 27.38 21.18
N TRP A 157 0.66 26.47 20.24
CA TRP A 157 -0.05 26.42 18.97
C TRP A 157 -1.55 26.29 19.20
N THR A 158 -2.29 27.28 18.71
CA THR A 158 -3.74 27.37 18.89
C THR A 158 -4.37 27.72 17.55
N SER A 159 -5.43 27.00 17.19
CA SER A 159 -6.20 27.25 15.98
C SER A 159 -7.21 28.37 16.20
N TYR A 160 -7.21 29.35 15.29
CA TYR A 160 -8.18 30.44 15.24
C TYR A 160 -9.01 30.33 13.98
N SER A 161 -10.31 30.58 14.08
CA SER A 161 -11.25 30.40 12.96
C SER A 161 -12.35 31.45 12.98
N PHE A 162 -12.68 31.97 11.80
CA PHE A 162 -13.64 33.06 11.61
C PHE A 162 -14.48 32.83 10.36
N THR A 163 -15.75 33.23 10.42
CA THR A 163 -16.64 33.24 9.26
C THR A 163 -16.67 34.61 8.62
N ILE A 164 -16.48 34.66 7.30
CA ILE A 164 -16.56 35.87 6.47
C ILE A 164 -17.61 35.68 5.36
N VAL A 165 -18.21 36.77 4.88
CA VAL A 165 -19.13 36.77 3.74
C VAL A 165 -18.79 37.95 2.84
N PRO A 166 -18.18 37.74 1.66
CA PRO A 166 -17.92 38.81 0.71
C PRO A 166 -19.24 39.34 0.15
N THR A 167 -19.40 40.65 -0.03
CA THR A 167 -20.62 41.23 -0.59
C THR A 167 -20.40 41.93 -1.93
N ARG A 168 -19.14 42.23 -2.29
CA ARG A 168 -18.80 42.97 -3.50
C ARG A 168 -18.10 42.11 -4.55
N ALA A 169 -18.64 42.10 -5.77
CA ALA A 169 -17.95 41.61 -6.96
C ALA A 169 -16.96 42.65 -7.50
N MET A 170 -16.04 42.23 -8.36
CA MET A 170 -15.18 43.13 -9.13
C MET A 170 -16.02 43.94 -10.15
N PRO A 171 -15.57 45.14 -10.60
CA PRO A 171 -16.33 45.97 -11.54
C PRO A 171 -16.64 45.30 -12.89
N ASP A 172 -15.84 44.31 -13.29
CA ASP A 172 -16.03 43.49 -14.49
C ASP A 172 -16.93 42.26 -14.26
N GLY A 173 -17.46 42.09 -13.05
CA GLY A 173 -18.31 40.97 -12.66
C GLY A 173 -17.58 39.70 -12.24
N SER A 174 -16.25 39.72 -12.16
CA SER A 174 -15.44 38.59 -11.67
C SER A 174 -15.37 38.52 -10.13
N ASP A 175 -14.93 37.36 -9.63
CA ASP A 175 -14.74 37.13 -8.19
C ASP A 175 -13.48 37.86 -7.69
N PRO A 176 -13.55 38.56 -6.53
CA PRO A 176 -12.41 39.28 -5.99
C PRO A 176 -11.36 38.36 -5.32
N ASN A 177 -10.12 38.85 -5.25
CA ASN A 177 -9.04 38.17 -4.52
C ASN A 177 -9.15 38.39 -3.01
N LEU A 178 -8.87 37.34 -2.22
CA LEU A 178 -8.83 37.39 -0.76
C LEU A 178 -7.41 37.63 -0.21
N TYR A 179 -7.31 38.54 0.77
CA TYR A 179 -6.08 38.85 1.51
C TYR A 179 -6.34 38.76 3.02
N ILE A 180 -5.43 38.11 3.73
CA ILE A 180 -5.46 38.00 5.20
C ILE A 180 -4.28 38.78 5.76
N GLY A 181 -4.57 39.85 6.47
CA GLY A 181 -3.57 40.75 7.06
C GLY A 181 -3.46 40.55 8.56
N PHE A 182 -2.22 40.45 9.04
CA PHE A 182 -1.87 40.34 10.45
C PHE A 182 -1.09 41.60 10.84
N ARG A 183 -1.60 42.37 11.80
CA ARG A 183 -1.06 43.68 12.22
C ARG A 183 -1.13 43.82 13.74
N PRO A 184 -0.36 44.70 14.41
CA PRO A 184 -0.66 45.10 15.78
C PRO A 184 -2.04 45.74 15.86
N ARG A 185 -2.69 45.58 17.01
CA ARG A 185 -3.95 46.28 17.32
C ARG A 185 -3.79 47.78 17.10
N LYS A 186 -4.80 48.41 16.52
CA LYS A 186 -4.80 49.86 16.28
C LYS A 186 -4.48 50.63 17.57
N GLY A 187 -3.37 51.36 17.58
CA GLY A 187 -2.87 52.12 18.73
C GLY A 187 -1.89 51.37 19.64
N THR A 188 -1.62 50.09 19.37
CA THR A 188 -0.51 49.32 19.93
C THR A 188 0.61 49.16 18.91
N PHE A 189 1.72 48.58 19.34
CA PHE A 189 2.90 48.32 18.51
C PHE A 189 3.46 46.97 18.92
N LEU A 190 3.93 46.16 17.96
CA LEU A 190 4.70 44.97 18.29
C LEU A 190 6.09 45.44 18.77
N GLN A 191 6.50 45.03 19.97
CA GLN A 191 7.79 45.37 20.56
C GLN A 191 8.39 44.11 21.16
N ARG A 192 9.57 43.71 20.69
CA ARG A 192 10.25 42.46 21.10
C ARG A 192 9.41 41.19 20.88
N GLU A 193 8.39 41.26 20.03
CA GLU A 193 7.49 40.15 19.74
C GLU A 193 8.09 39.18 18.73
N ARG A 194 7.94 37.89 19.02
CA ARG A 194 8.16 36.81 18.06
C ARG A 194 6.92 35.92 17.99
N ILE A 195 6.32 35.83 16.81
CA ILE A 195 5.05 35.16 16.56
C ILE A 195 5.21 34.19 15.39
N CYS A 196 4.58 33.01 15.49
CA CYS A 196 4.54 31.99 14.46
C CYS A 196 3.10 31.83 13.94
N ILE A 197 2.94 31.73 12.62
CA ILE A 197 1.66 31.47 11.97
C ILE A 197 1.83 30.29 11.00
N ASP A 198 0.87 29.37 11.02
CA ASP A 198 0.86 28.13 10.27
C ASP A 198 -0.56 27.78 9.78
N HIS A 199 -0.67 26.78 8.89
CA HIS A 199 -1.91 26.13 8.47
C HIS A 199 -3.05 27.10 8.09
N VAL A 200 -2.76 28.07 7.22
CA VAL A 200 -3.80 29.01 6.76
C VAL A 200 -4.72 28.27 5.79
N SER A 201 -6.01 28.22 6.10
CA SER A 201 -7.03 27.62 5.24
C SER A 201 -8.22 28.53 5.03
N VAL A 202 -8.75 28.52 3.81
CA VAL A 202 -10.03 29.17 3.49
C VAL A 202 -10.92 28.13 2.82
N ILE A 203 -12.02 27.81 3.46
CA ILE A 203 -13.03 26.86 2.98
C ILE A 203 -14.41 27.53 3.04
N PRO A 204 -15.37 27.22 2.16
CA PRO A 204 -16.72 27.73 2.32
C PRO A 204 -17.32 27.27 3.67
N SER A 205 -17.80 28.19 4.51
CA SER A 205 -18.41 27.91 5.82
C SER A 205 -19.69 27.09 5.71
N ASP A 206 -20.31 27.09 4.53
CA ASP A 206 -21.51 26.34 4.20
C ASP A 206 -21.27 25.39 3.03
N VAL A 207 -20.39 24.39 3.23
CA VAL A 207 -20.66 23.07 2.63
C VAL A 207 -21.12 22.12 3.72
N ARG A 208 -22.08 22.59 4.52
CA ARG A 208 -23.03 21.68 5.15
C ARG A 208 -23.92 21.13 4.03
N PRO A 209 -24.36 19.87 4.08
CA PRO A 209 -25.25 19.34 3.04
C PRO A 209 -26.52 20.19 3.02
N ASP A 210 -26.68 21.08 2.03
CA ASP A 210 -27.95 21.78 1.83
C ASP A 210 -29.07 20.84 1.39
N SER A 211 -28.67 19.70 0.85
CA SER A 211 -29.53 18.61 0.45
C SER A 211 -29.20 17.32 1.20
N VAL A 212 -30.23 16.52 1.45
CA VAL A 212 -30.08 15.16 1.93
C VAL A 212 -29.46 14.34 0.81
N ARG A 213 -28.39 13.61 1.13
CA ARG A 213 -27.67 12.78 0.17
C ARG A 213 -27.25 11.47 0.80
N LEU A 214 -27.18 10.43 -0.02
CA LEU A 214 -26.53 9.16 0.33
C LEU A 214 -25.01 9.29 0.16
N PHE A 215 -24.24 8.49 0.90
CA PHE A 215 -22.79 8.37 0.66
C PHE A 215 -22.52 7.56 -0.62
N ASN A 216 -21.35 7.80 -1.24
CA ASN A 216 -21.04 7.36 -2.61
C ASN A 216 -21.20 5.87 -2.90
N VAL A 217 -21.10 4.98 -1.92
CA VAL A 217 -21.30 3.53 -2.12
C VAL A 217 -22.74 3.17 -2.52
N PHE A 218 -23.72 4.03 -2.21
CA PHE A 218 -25.11 3.86 -2.58
C PHE A 218 -25.39 4.56 -3.92
N THR A 219 -25.46 3.78 -4.99
CA THR A 219 -25.83 4.28 -6.32
C THR A 219 -26.93 3.42 -6.94
N ASP A 220 -27.45 3.85 -8.08
CA ASP A 220 -28.32 3.01 -8.92
C ASP A 220 -27.69 1.64 -9.21
N ASN A 221 -28.54 0.63 -9.41
CA ASN A 221 -28.18 -0.76 -9.75
C ASN A 221 -27.51 -1.58 -8.64
N MET A 222 -27.49 -1.10 -7.39
CA MET A 222 -26.85 -1.82 -6.29
C MET A 222 -27.64 -3.03 -5.78
N VAL A 223 -27.01 -3.80 -4.90
CA VAL A 223 -27.65 -4.88 -4.11
C VAL A 223 -27.52 -4.53 -2.64
N LEU A 224 -28.61 -4.65 -1.88
CA LEU A 224 -28.60 -4.60 -0.41
C LEU A 224 -28.57 -6.01 0.19
N GLN A 225 -27.87 -6.18 1.31
CA GLN A 225 -27.72 -7.48 1.96
C GLN A 225 -29.06 -8.04 2.46
N ARG A 226 -29.38 -9.28 2.10
CA ARG A 226 -30.54 -10.03 2.59
C ARG A 226 -30.31 -10.55 4.02
N ASN A 227 -31.40 -10.81 4.75
CA ASN A 227 -31.41 -11.50 6.04
C ASN A 227 -30.49 -10.88 7.12
N ALA A 228 -30.13 -9.60 6.98
CA ALA A 228 -29.37 -8.84 7.96
C ALA A 228 -29.96 -7.43 8.11
N ARG A 229 -29.71 -6.77 9.23
CA ARG A 229 -30.03 -5.33 9.36
C ARG A 229 -29.15 -4.56 8.38
N VAL A 230 -29.76 -3.76 7.52
CA VAL A 230 -29.04 -3.04 6.47
C VAL A 230 -28.88 -1.58 6.88
N ALA A 231 -27.64 -1.16 7.04
CA ALA A 231 -27.32 0.25 7.27
C ALA A 231 -27.39 1.05 5.96
N VAL A 232 -28.13 2.16 6.02
CA VAL A 232 -28.21 3.18 4.97
C VAL A 232 -27.80 4.49 5.61
N TYR A 233 -26.84 5.18 5.01
CA TYR A 233 -26.20 6.33 5.63
C TYR A 233 -25.82 7.40 4.62
N GLY A 234 -25.67 8.62 5.11
CA GLY A 234 -25.52 9.78 4.27
C GLY A 234 -25.21 11.06 5.03
N ALA A 235 -25.40 12.19 4.34
CA ALA A 235 -25.32 13.51 4.93
C ALA A 235 -26.64 14.27 4.76
N ALA A 236 -26.97 15.14 5.70
CA ALA A 236 -28.06 16.12 5.66
C ALA A 236 -27.67 17.34 6.52
N ARG A 237 -28.53 18.35 6.60
CA ARG A 237 -28.32 19.44 7.56
C ARG A 237 -28.30 18.88 9.00
N PRO A 238 -27.38 19.31 9.87
CA PRO A 238 -27.36 18.91 11.27
C PRO A 238 -28.72 19.11 11.96
N GLY A 239 -29.13 18.11 12.74
CA GLY A 239 -30.42 18.06 13.43
C GLY A 239 -31.62 17.73 12.54
N ASP A 240 -31.44 17.49 11.24
CA ASP A 240 -32.52 17.07 10.36
C ASP A 240 -33.03 15.68 10.71
N GLN A 241 -34.35 15.52 10.72
CA GLN A 241 -34.97 14.21 10.67
C GLN A 241 -34.90 13.68 9.24
N VAL A 242 -34.25 12.53 9.06
CA VAL A 242 -34.07 11.86 7.77
C VAL A 242 -34.90 10.58 7.77
N ALA A 243 -35.74 10.40 6.75
CA ALA A 243 -36.55 9.19 6.54
C ALA A 243 -36.07 8.43 5.30
N VAL A 244 -35.74 7.15 5.48
CA VAL A 244 -35.35 6.21 4.42
C VAL A 244 -36.50 5.24 4.18
N SER A 245 -36.96 5.14 2.94
CA SER A 245 -38.02 4.22 2.52
C SER A 245 -37.51 3.26 1.45
N PHE A 246 -37.70 1.96 1.68
CA PHE A 246 -37.31 0.90 0.74
C PHE A 246 -38.17 -0.34 0.95
N ALA A 247 -38.63 -0.96 -0.15
CA ALA A 247 -39.62 -2.03 -0.11
C ALA A 247 -40.88 -1.58 0.68
N ASP A 248 -41.32 -2.37 1.67
CA ASP A 248 -42.54 -2.10 2.44
C ASP A 248 -42.23 -1.44 3.80
N GLN A 249 -41.03 -0.88 3.98
CA GLN A 249 -40.59 -0.25 5.23
C GLN A 249 -40.11 1.19 5.03
N SER A 250 -40.33 1.99 6.08
CA SER A 250 -39.81 3.34 6.24
C SER A 250 -39.22 3.48 7.65
N LYS A 251 -38.01 4.03 7.73
CA LYS A 251 -37.22 4.14 8.97
C LYS A 251 -36.63 5.55 9.05
N THR A 252 -36.50 6.09 10.25
CA THR A 252 -36.03 7.46 10.47
C THR A 252 -34.80 7.52 11.36
N SER A 253 -33.96 8.53 11.17
CA SER A 253 -32.86 8.91 12.06
C SER A 253 -32.72 10.43 12.09
N VAL A 254 -31.80 10.94 12.90
CA VAL A 254 -31.47 12.37 12.96
C VAL A 254 -30.02 12.56 12.56
N ALA A 255 -29.76 13.54 11.69
CA ALA A 255 -28.40 13.93 11.34
C ALA A 255 -27.69 14.55 12.55
N ASP A 256 -26.47 14.09 12.83
CA ASP A 256 -25.67 14.53 13.97
C ASP A 256 -25.12 15.97 13.79
N GLY A 257 -24.26 16.41 14.70
CA GLY A 257 -23.65 17.75 14.66
C GLY A 257 -22.78 18.01 13.42
N GLU A 258 -22.26 16.95 12.80
CA GLU A 258 -21.49 16.98 11.55
C GLU A 258 -22.39 16.82 10.31
N GLY A 259 -23.68 16.56 10.51
CA GLY A 259 -24.66 16.34 9.46
C GLY A 259 -24.67 14.90 8.95
N LYS A 260 -23.97 13.96 9.58
CA LYS A 260 -23.98 12.54 9.21
C LYS A 260 -25.21 11.88 9.80
N TRP A 261 -25.85 11.00 9.04
CA TRP A 261 -26.98 10.22 9.52
C TRP A 261 -26.83 8.76 9.11
N LEU A 262 -27.39 7.87 9.92
CA LEU A 262 -27.44 6.43 9.66
C LEU A 262 -28.78 5.88 10.10
N VAL A 263 -29.37 5.04 9.26
CA VAL A 263 -30.63 4.32 9.49
C VAL A 263 -30.39 2.84 9.28
N HIS A 264 -30.97 1.99 10.13
CA HIS A 264 -31.01 0.55 9.92
C HIS A 264 -32.37 0.11 9.39
N LEU A 265 -32.39 -0.45 8.19
CA LEU A 265 -33.54 -1.19 7.66
C LEU A 265 -33.61 -2.58 8.31
N ASP A 266 -34.81 -3.09 8.53
CA ASP A 266 -35.04 -4.43 9.04
C ASP A 266 -34.59 -5.49 8.01
N PRO A 267 -34.22 -6.70 8.45
CA PRO A 267 -33.85 -7.80 7.56
C PRO A 267 -34.91 -8.08 6.48
N MET A 268 -34.45 -8.24 5.25
CA MET A 268 -35.31 -8.53 4.09
C MET A 268 -34.91 -9.84 3.41
N PRO A 269 -35.87 -10.64 2.92
CA PRO A 269 -35.55 -11.80 2.10
C PRO A 269 -34.97 -11.37 0.74
N ALA A 270 -34.27 -12.29 0.07
CA ALA A 270 -33.78 -12.06 -1.29
C ALA A 270 -34.93 -11.66 -2.23
N SER A 271 -34.65 -10.74 -3.16
CA SER A 271 -35.63 -10.28 -4.13
C SER A 271 -34.97 -9.81 -5.42
N PHE A 272 -35.38 -10.43 -6.52
CA PHE A 272 -35.04 -10.02 -7.89
C PHE A 272 -35.83 -8.82 -8.39
N LYS A 273 -36.80 -8.31 -7.62
CA LYS A 273 -37.65 -7.18 -8.02
C LYS A 273 -36.87 -5.88 -7.85
N PRO A 274 -36.59 -5.13 -8.93
CA PRO A 274 -36.01 -3.79 -8.83
C PRO A 274 -36.91 -2.86 -8.02
N ARG A 275 -36.33 -2.12 -7.09
CA ARG A 275 -37.03 -1.13 -6.27
C ARG A 275 -36.23 0.17 -6.21
N THR A 276 -36.91 1.25 -5.83
CA THR A 276 -36.29 2.54 -5.53
C THR A 276 -36.10 2.63 -4.01
N LEU A 277 -34.91 3.06 -3.59
CA LEU A 277 -34.64 3.50 -2.23
C LEU A 277 -34.72 5.02 -2.22
N SER A 278 -35.60 5.57 -1.40
CA SER A 278 -35.82 7.02 -1.29
C SER A 278 -35.42 7.52 0.09
N VAL A 279 -34.77 8.66 0.13
CA VAL A 279 -34.38 9.37 1.35
C VAL A 279 -34.96 10.77 1.32
N THR A 280 -35.62 11.17 2.40
CA THR A 280 -36.31 12.46 2.51
C THR A 280 -35.93 13.15 3.81
N SER A 281 -35.86 14.47 3.77
CA SER A 281 -35.80 15.38 4.92
C SER A 281 -36.67 16.59 4.61
N GLU A 282 -37.51 17.01 5.55
CA GLU A 282 -38.34 18.22 5.36
C GLU A 282 -37.50 19.46 5.09
N ARG A 283 -36.30 19.54 5.68
CA ARG A 283 -35.41 20.72 5.61
C ARG A 283 -34.33 20.60 4.54
N SER A 284 -34.00 19.39 4.11
CA SER A 284 -32.92 19.11 3.14
C SER A 284 -33.42 18.43 1.85
N GLY A 285 -34.72 18.36 1.61
CA GLY A 285 -35.30 17.83 0.37
C GLY A 285 -35.27 16.31 0.26
N GLU A 286 -35.07 15.78 -0.95
CA GLU A 286 -35.11 14.34 -1.21
C GLU A 286 -34.00 13.88 -2.15
N THR A 287 -33.63 12.60 -2.02
CA THR A 287 -32.76 11.89 -2.96
C THR A 287 -33.23 10.45 -3.11
N SER A 288 -32.90 9.79 -4.20
CA SER A 288 -33.23 8.38 -4.39
C SER A 288 -32.24 7.68 -5.30
N ILE A 289 -32.16 6.35 -5.15
CA ILE A 289 -31.46 5.46 -6.07
C ILE A 289 -32.42 4.39 -6.57
N SER A 290 -32.26 3.99 -7.82
CA SER A 290 -33.16 3.11 -8.55
C SER A 290 -32.50 1.76 -8.87
N ASN A 291 -33.33 0.78 -9.22
CA ASN A 291 -32.90 -0.57 -9.57
C ASN A 291 -32.09 -1.27 -8.46
N VAL A 292 -32.50 -1.07 -7.20
CA VAL A 292 -31.90 -1.73 -6.04
C VAL A 292 -32.52 -3.11 -5.86
N LEU A 293 -31.67 -4.14 -5.76
CA LEU A 293 -32.06 -5.53 -5.46
C LEU A 293 -31.75 -5.88 -4.00
N VAL A 294 -32.29 -7.01 -3.53
CA VAL A 294 -31.95 -7.58 -2.21
C VAL A 294 -31.35 -8.96 -2.41
N GLY A 295 -30.15 -9.19 -1.91
CA GLY A 295 -29.35 -10.38 -2.22
C GLY A 295 -28.13 -10.52 -1.32
N ASP A 296 -27.15 -11.33 -1.71
CA ASP A 296 -25.88 -11.44 -0.97
C ASP A 296 -24.87 -10.44 -1.50
N VAL A 297 -24.24 -9.68 -0.61
CA VAL A 297 -23.20 -8.69 -0.96
C VAL A 297 -21.86 -9.13 -0.39
N TRP A 298 -20.79 -9.08 -1.18
CA TRP A 298 -19.46 -9.52 -0.75
C TRP A 298 -18.39 -8.48 -1.09
N LEU A 299 -17.44 -8.30 -0.16
CA LEU A 299 -16.26 -7.47 -0.35
C LEU A 299 -15.10 -8.34 -0.84
N ALA A 300 -14.49 -7.98 -1.96
CA ALA A 300 -13.35 -8.65 -2.56
C ALA A 300 -12.09 -7.79 -2.42
N GLY A 301 -11.15 -8.21 -1.57
CA GLY A 301 -9.95 -7.46 -1.25
C GLY A 301 -8.64 -8.20 -1.53
N GLY A 302 -7.54 -7.44 -1.48
CA GLY A 302 -6.19 -7.99 -1.54
C GLY A 302 -5.29 -7.26 -2.53
N GLN A 303 -4.43 -8.02 -3.21
CA GLN A 303 -3.47 -7.48 -4.18
C GLN A 303 -3.75 -7.96 -5.61
N SER A 304 -2.73 -8.03 -6.46
CA SER A 304 -2.83 -8.20 -7.91
C SER A 304 -3.64 -9.43 -8.34
N ASN A 305 -3.62 -10.51 -7.57
CA ASN A 305 -4.40 -11.70 -7.91
C ASN A 305 -5.91 -11.58 -7.63
N MET A 306 -6.32 -10.58 -6.84
CA MET A 306 -7.69 -10.08 -6.74
C MET A 306 -7.94 -8.91 -7.70
N ASP A 307 -7.03 -7.92 -7.74
CA ASP A 307 -7.15 -6.63 -8.46
C ASP A 307 -7.02 -6.72 -9.98
N HIS A 308 -6.29 -7.70 -10.53
CA HIS A 308 -6.11 -7.77 -11.97
C HIS A 308 -7.46 -8.07 -12.66
N PRO A 309 -7.94 -7.19 -13.53
CA PRO A 309 -9.23 -7.38 -14.19
C PRO A 309 -9.14 -8.42 -15.32
N PHE A 310 -10.29 -8.84 -15.88
CA PHE A 310 -10.32 -9.78 -17.02
C PHE A 310 -9.36 -9.39 -18.16
N ARG A 311 -9.30 -8.11 -18.56
CA ARG A 311 -8.40 -7.61 -19.62
C ARG A 311 -6.91 -7.86 -19.36
N SER A 312 -6.52 -8.20 -18.13
CA SER A 312 -5.14 -8.54 -17.77
C SER A 312 -4.77 -9.99 -18.05
N TYR A 313 -5.73 -10.85 -18.40
CA TYR A 313 -5.54 -12.28 -18.63
C TYR A 313 -5.85 -12.63 -20.09
N SER A 314 -4.82 -12.99 -20.86
CA SER A 314 -4.96 -13.29 -22.29
C SER A 314 -5.78 -14.53 -22.62
N LEU A 315 -6.00 -15.40 -21.63
CA LEU A 315 -6.73 -16.66 -21.79
C LEU A 315 -8.12 -16.64 -21.14
N LEU A 316 -8.47 -15.55 -20.46
CA LEU A 316 -9.79 -15.39 -19.86
C LEU A 316 -10.58 -14.37 -20.67
N THR A 317 -11.75 -14.77 -21.11
CA THR A 317 -12.72 -13.88 -21.74
C THR A 317 -13.90 -13.70 -20.80
N PRO A 318 -14.36 -12.46 -20.57
CA PRO A 318 -15.62 -12.24 -19.88
C PRO A 318 -16.78 -13.00 -20.56
N PRO A 319 -17.77 -13.49 -19.79
CA PRO A 319 -18.97 -14.07 -20.37
C PRO A 319 -19.70 -13.07 -21.29
N GLU A 320 -20.17 -13.54 -22.45
CA GLU A 320 -20.90 -12.69 -23.40
C GLU A 320 -22.26 -12.24 -22.86
N LYS A 321 -22.96 -13.12 -22.14
CA LYS A 321 -24.30 -12.86 -21.62
C LYS A 321 -24.22 -11.93 -20.41
N THR A 322 -24.89 -10.79 -20.51
CA THR A 322 -25.11 -9.88 -19.36
C THR A 322 -25.98 -10.58 -18.31
N ASN A 323 -25.55 -10.56 -17.05
CA ASN A 323 -26.36 -11.00 -15.93
C ASN A 323 -26.81 -9.78 -15.10
N PRO A 324 -28.10 -9.38 -15.17
CA PRO A 324 -28.64 -8.24 -14.43
C PRO A 324 -28.84 -8.52 -12.94
N ASN A 325 -28.62 -9.74 -12.46
CA ASN A 325 -28.77 -10.10 -11.05
C ASN A 325 -27.43 -10.24 -10.32
N LEU A 326 -26.32 -10.18 -11.06
CA LEU A 326 -24.97 -10.08 -10.53
C LEU A 326 -24.47 -8.64 -10.75
N ARG A 327 -24.26 -7.90 -9.67
CA ARG A 327 -23.89 -6.48 -9.67
C ARG A 327 -22.47 -6.29 -9.17
N ILE A 328 -21.74 -5.39 -9.80
CA ILE A 328 -20.32 -5.14 -9.50
C ILE A 328 -20.07 -3.66 -9.22
N LEU A 329 -19.16 -3.39 -8.28
CA LEU A 329 -18.65 -2.07 -7.91
C LEU A 329 -17.13 -2.16 -7.72
N VAL A 330 -16.39 -1.12 -8.10
CA VAL A 330 -14.93 -1.05 -7.91
C VAL A 330 -14.58 0.22 -7.15
N ALA A 331 -13.86 0.07 -6.03
CA ALA A 331 -13.25 1.16 -5.30
C ALA A 331 -12.06 1.73 -6.08
N ALA A 332 -11.95 3.04 -6.11
CA ALA A 332 -10.77 3.70 -6.66
C ALA A 332 -9.56 3.48 -5.76
N LYS A 333 -8.38 3.46 -6.37
CA LYS A 333 -7.09 3.22 -5.72
C LYS A 333 -6.59 4.49 -5.04
N VAL A 334 -7.18 4.82 -3.89
CA VAL A 334 -6.88 6.04 -3.13
C VAL A 334 -6.24 5.68 -1.79
N PRO A 335 -4.93 5.88 -1.63
CA PRO A 335 -4.31 5.80 -0.31
C PRO A 335 -4.61 7.09 0.47
N SER A 336 -4.79 6.98 1.79
CA SER A 336 -5.00 8.15 2.65
C SER A 336 -4.27 8.00 3.98
N VAL A 337 -3.62 9.07 4.44
CA VAL A 337 -3.00 9.09 5.78
C VAL A 337 -4.09 8.99 6.85
N ASN A 338 -5.20 9.70 6.67
CA ASN A 338 -6.32 9.71 7.60
C ASN A 338 -7.50 8.88 7.07
N PRO A 339 -8.28 8.23 7.93
CA PRO A 339 -9.47 7.48 7.50
C PRO A 339 -10.46 8.38 6.73
N LEU A 340 -10.91 7.92 5.55
CA LEU A 340 -11.87 8.65 4.73
C LEU A 340 -13.32 8.32 5.15
N ASP A 341 -14.20 9.32 5.10
CA ASP A 341 -15.62 9.12 5.39
C ASP A 341 -16.38 8.40 4.28
N GLN A 342 -15.91 8.54 3.03
CA GLN A 342 -16.61 8.04 1.84
C GLN A 342 -15.68 7.27 0.93
N LEU A 343 -16.20 6.18 0.37
CA LEU A 343 -15.49 5.39 -0.62
C LEU A 343 -15.38 6.23 -1.91
N VAL A 344 -14.18 6.30 -2.47
CA VAL A 344 -13.97 6.84 -3.81
C VAL A 344 -14.22 5.72 -4.81
N LEU A 345 -15.06 5.95 -5.82
CA LEU A 345 -15.44 4.94 -6.80
C LEU A 345 -14.64 5.06 -8.09
N GLU A 346 -14.24 3.92 -8.65
CA GLU A 346 -13.45 3.88 -9.87
C GLU A 346 -14.29 4.27 -11.10
N PRO A 347 -13.84 5.25 -11.93
CA PRO A 347 -14.57 5.68 -13.12
C PRO A 347 -14.78 4.59 -14.18
N VAL A 348 -14.03 3.49 -14.15
CA VAL A 348 -14.15 2.37 -15.10
C VAL A 348 -15.57 1.78 -15.13
N LEU A 349 -16.28 1.83 -13.99
CA LEU A 349 -17.69 1.43 -13.86
C LEU A 349 -18.62 2.64 -13.79
N LYS A 350 -18.21 3.76 -14.39
CA LYS A 350 -18.90 5.07 -14.33
C LYS A 350 -19.03 5.63 -12.91
N GLY A 351 -18.26 5.12 -11.94
CA GLY A 351 -18.39 5.49 -10.54
C GLY A 351 -19.73 5.05 -9.92
N THR A 352 -20.31 3.94 -10.39
CA THR A 352 -21.60 3.41 -9.90
C THR A 352 -21.62 1.88 -9.97
N TRP A 353 -22.51 1.24 -9.23
CA TRP A 353 -22.82 -0.18 -9.41
C TRP A 353 -23.30 -0.48 -10.84
N GLN A 354 -22.82 -1.58 -11.42
CA GLN A 354 -23.21 -2.01 -12.76
C GLN A 354 -23.72 -3.45 -12.78
N SER A 355 -24.63 -3.77 -13.72
CA SER A 355 -24.86 -5.18 -14.11
C SER A 355 -23.55 -5.79 -14.60
N SER A 356 -23.28 -7.04 -14.24
CA SER A 356 -22.21 -7.79 -14.87
C SER A 356 -22.51 -7.97 -16.37
N SER A 357 -21.65 -7.43 -17.21
CA SER A 357 -21.68 -7.55 -18.66
C SER A 357 -20.26 -7.71 -19.16
N SER A 358 -20.08 -8.30 -20.35
CA SER A 358 -18.74 -8.46 -20.95
C SER A 358 -17.96 -7.14 -20.92
N TYR A 359 -18.59 -6.00 -21.25
CA TYR A 359 -17.96 -4.68 -21.24
C TYR A 359 -17.44 -4.25 -19.86
N TYR A 360 -18.25 -4.37 -18.81
CA TYR A 360 -17.82 -3.92 -17.47
C TYR A 360 -16.88 -4.91 -16.79
N LEU A 361 -17.01 -6.20 -17.09
CA LEU A 361 -16.15 -7.24 -16.56
C LEU A 361 -14.71 -7.11 -17.07
N GLU A 362 -14.47 -6.50 -18.23
CA GLU A 362 -13.11 -6.14 -18.67
C GLU A 362 -12.33 -5.30 -17.63
N GLY A 363 -13.03 -4.56 -16.77
CA GLY A 363 -12.45 -3.75 -15.69
C GLY A 363 -12.60 -4.35 -14.29
N PHE A 364 -13.01 -5.61 -14.15
CA PHE A 364 -13.36 -6.23 -12.87
C PHE A 364 -12.60 -7.54 -12.61
N SER A 365 -12.40 -7.87 -11.33
CA SER A 365 -11.76 -9.10 -10.87
C SER A 365 -12.45 -10.39 -11.38
N PRO A 366 -11.75 -11.25 -12.15
CA PRO A 366 -12.27 -12.56 -12.53
C PRO A 366 -12.44 -13.48 -11.31
N SER A 367 -11.56 -13.40 -10.31
CA SER A 367 -11.66 -14.20 -9.08
C SER A 367 -12.98 -13.90 -8.35
N ALA A 368 -13.29 -12.62 -8.17
CA ALA A 368 -14.53 -12.20 -7.52
C ALA A 368 -15.76 -12.50 -8.40
N TYR A 369 -15.68 -12.31 -9.71
CA TYR A 369 -16.76 -12.64 -10.64
C TYR A 369 -17.16 -14.11 -10.54
N TYR A 370 -16.20 -15.05 -10.66
CA TYR A 370 -16.52 -16.48 -10.63
C TYR A 370 -17.11 -16.89 -9.28
N PHE A 371 -16.59 -16.34 -8.18
CA PHE A 371 -17.18 -16.51 -6.85
C PHE A 371 -18.66 -16.10 -6.82
N GLY A 372 -18.97 -14.86 -7.25
CA GLY A 372 -20.34 -14.34 -7.21
C GLY A 372 -21.28 -15.02 -8.20
N SER A 373 -20.80 -15.42 -9.38
CA SER A 373 -21.60 -16.17 -10.38
C SER A 373 -22.08 -17.49 -9.81
N ILE A 374 -21.18 -18.24 -9.16
CA ILE A 374 -21.51 -19.54 -8.55
C ILE A 374 -22.52 -19.36 -7.42
N LEU A 375 -22.34 -18.36 -6.55
CA LEU A 375 -23.33 -18.09 -5.50
C LEU A 375 -24.70 -17.73 -6.07
N HIS A 376 -24.73 -16.90 -7.11
CA HIS A 376 -25.96 -16.54 -7.78
C HIS A 376 -26.67 -17.76 -8.38
N GLU A 377 -25.93 -18.65 -9.04
CA GLU A 377 -26.44 -19.85 -9.69
C GLU A 377 -26.94 -20.89 -8.67
N GLU A 378 -26.15 -21.18 -7.64
CA GLU A 378 -26.44 -22.24 -6.65
C GLU A 378 -27.49 -21.81 -5.62
N LEU A 379 -27.48 -20.56 -5.19
CA LEU A 379 -28.43 -20.04 -4.18
C LEU A 379 -29.68 -19.43 -4.81
N ASN A 380 -29.66 -19.15 -6.12
CA ASN A 380 -30.73 -18.46 -6.84
C ASN A 380 -31.17 -17.16 -6.14
N VAL A 381 -30.20 -16.29 -5.84
CA VAL A 381 -30.40 -14.95 -5.26
C VAL A 381 -29.60 -13.90 -6.03
N PRO A 382 -29.99 -12.61 -6.05
CA PRO A 382 -29.10 -11.55 -6.53
C PRO A 382 -27.78 -11.53 -5.75
N VAL A 383 -26.69 -11.17 -6.41
CA VAL A 383 -25.37 -11.05 -5.77
C VAL A 383 -24.74 -9.70 -6.12
N GLY A 384 -24.21 -9.01 -5.12
CA GLY A 384 -23.41 -7.79 -5.25
C GLY A 384 -21.94 -8.06 -4.89
N LEU A 385 -21.00 -7.57 -5.69
CA LEU A 385 -19.56 -7.69 -5.44
C LEU A 385 -18.92 -6.30 -5.41
N ILE A 386 -18.20 -5.99 -4.34
CA ILE A 386 -17.41 -4.76 -4.20
C ILE A 386 -15.94 -5.15 -4.30
N GLU A 387 -15.22 -4.67 -5.30
CA GLU A 387 -13.78 -4.84 -5.43
C GLU A 387 -13.04 -3.69 -4.74
N SER A 388 -12.20 -4.00 -3.75
CA SER A 388 -11.32 -3.08 -3.03
C SER A 388 -9.93 -3.72 -2.90
N ALA A 389 -9.17 -3.72 -3.99
CA ALA A 389 -7.88 -4.39 -4.09
C ALA A 389 -6.86 -3.55 -4.87
N TRP A 390 -5.56 -3.76 -4.60
CA TRP A 390 -4.49 -3.06 -5.33
C TRP A 390 -3.21 -3.89 -5.44
N GLY A 391 -2.76 -4.13 -6.67
CA GLY A 391 -1.53 -4.85 -7.01
C GLY A 391 -0.28 -4.48 -6.21
N ALA A 392 0.51 -5.50 -5.85
CA ALA A 392 1.79 -5.40 -5.13
C ALA A 392 1.72 -4.63 -3.81
N THR A 393 0.62 -4.83 -3.07
CA THR A 393 0.43 -4.31 -1.71
C THR A 393 0.76 -5.33 -0.63
N ILE A 394 1.24 -4.82 0.49
CA ILE A 394 1.55 -5.58 1.70
C ILE A 394 0.40 -5.46 2.71
N ALA A 395 0.18 -6.47 3.57
CA ALA A 395 -0.94 -6.51 4.52
C ALA A 395 -0.92 -5.35 5.54
N GLU A 396 0.25 -4.78 5.82
CA GLU A 396 0.43 -3.62 6.69
C GLU A 396 -0.34 -2.39 6.16
N ALA A 397 -0.43 -2.20 4.84
CA ALA A 397 -1.18 -1.09 4.27
C ALA A 397 -2.71 -1.22 4.47
N TRP A 398 -3.18 -2.45 4.72
CA TRP A 398 -4.58 -2.83 4.87
C TRP A 398 -4.98 -3.04 6.35
N THR A 399 -4.06 -2.82 7.28
CA THR A 399 -4.26 -3.02 8.71
C THR A 399 -4.37 -1.66 9.40
N PRO A 400 -5.30 -1.44 10.36
CA PRO A 400 -5.40 -0.20 11.12
C PRO A 400 -4.12 0.10 11.91
N ALA A 401 -3.84 1.38 12.14
CA ALA A 401 -2.60 1.82 12.80
C ALA A 401 -2.46 1.25 14.22
N GLU A 402 -3.56 1.23 14.97
CA GLU A 402 -3.63 0.74 16.35
C GLU A 402 -3.32 -0.76 16.42
N THR A 403 -3.76 -1.52 15.42
CA THR A 403 -3.46 -2.96 15.31
C THR A 403 -1.99 -3.19 14.96
N LEU A 404 -1.42 -2.38 14.09
CA LEU A 404 0.00 -2.46 13.76
C LEU A 404 0.89 -2.11 14.97
N GLU A 405 0.54 -1.06 15.71
CA GLU A 405 1.21 -0.68 16.95
C GLU A 405 1.16 -1.81 17.98
N ALA A 406 -0.01 -2.42 18.19
CA ALA A 406 -0.19 -3.55 19.10
C ALA A 406 0.65 -4.78 18.70
N LEU A 407 0.93 -4.94 17.40
CA LEU A 407 1.79 -5.99 16.86
C LEU A 407 3.28 -5.63 16.87
N GLY A 408 3.65 -4.46 17.38
CA GLY A 408 5.03 -3.98 17.50
C GLY A 408 5.61 -3.37 16.23
N TYR A 409 4.77 -2.98 15.27
CA TYR A 409 5.20 -2.16 14.14
C TYR A 409 5.36 -0.72 14.61
N ALA A 410 6.56 -0.15 14.45
CA ALA A 410 6.80 1.24 14.78
C ALA A 410 6.01 2.16 13.84
N GLU A 411 5.46 3.25 14.38
CA GLU A 411 4.96 4.35 13.56
C GLU A 411 6.09 4.88 12.67
N LYS A 412 5.77 5.04 11.39
CA LYS A 412 6.69 5.58 10.39
C LYS A 412 6.03 6.73 9.69
N GLU A 413 6.79 7.80 9.50
CA GLU A 413 6.39 8.89 8.62
C GLU A 413 5.98 8.37 7.25
N PRO A 414 4.83 8.80 6.70
CA PRO A 414 4.38 8.35 5.40
C PRO A 414 5.41 8.69 4.32
N ILE A 415 5.77 7.68 3.52
CA ILE A 415 6.71 7.82 2.42
C ILE A 415 5.99 8.34 1.18
N TYR A 416 6.39 9.50 0.69
CA TYR A 416 5.95 10.08 -0.57
C TYR A 416 6.96 9.83 -1.69
N LYS A 417 6.49 9.44 -2.88
CA LYS A 417 7.33 9.24 -4.07
C LYS A 417 6.82 10.15 -5.19
N GLY A 418 7.62 11.16 -5.54
CA GLY A 418 7.22 12.13 -6.56
C GLY A 418 6.00 12.97 -6.15
N GLY A 419 5.79 13.18 -4.86
CA GLY A 419 4.62 13.89 -4.31
C GLY A 419 3.41 13.00 -4.02
N GLU A 420 3.41 11.74 -4.47
CA GLU A 420 2.30 10.80 -4.22
C GLU A 420 2.54 9.94 -2.99
N LEU A 421 1.49 9.76 -2.18
CA LEU A 421 1.50 8.87 -1.03
C LEU A 421 1.67 7.41 -1.48
N GLY A 422 2.71 6.74 -0.99
CA GLY A 422 2.98 5.36 -1.36
C GLY A 422 1.89 4.39 -0.87
N ARG A 423 1.33 3.57 -1.76
CA ARG A 423 0.31 2.54 -1.44
C ARG A 423 0.72 1.48 -0.40
N ASN A 424 2.02 1.37 -0.08
CA ASN A 424 2.56 0.42 0.89
C ASN A 424 2.97 1.10 2.20
N ASN A 425 2.60 2.37 2.40
CA ASN A 425 2.65 2.95 3.73
C ASN A 425 1.69 2.17 4.65
N PRO A 426 2.05 1.97 5.93
CA PRO A 426 1.15 1.39 6.92
C PRO A 426 -0.23 2.09 6.92
N SER A 427 -1.30 1.30 7.04
CA SER A 427 -2.69 1.75 7.21
C SER A 427 -3.32 2.56 6.07
N VAL A 428 -2.57 3.04 5.07
CA VAL A 428 -3.12 4.02 4.12
C VAL A 428 -4.21 3.47 3.19
N LEU A 429 -4.20 2.17 2.90
CA LEU A 429 -5.24 1.53 2.09
C LEU A 429 -6.43 1.10 2.94
N TYR A 430 -6.19 0.71 4.20
CA TYR A 430 -7.29 0.59 5.16
C TYR A 430 -8.07 1.90 5.27
N ASN A 431 -7.37 3.01 5.50
CA ASN A 431 -7.96 4.35 5.66
C ASN A 431 -8.71 4.83 4.42
N GLY A 432 -8.14 4.62 3.23
CA GLY A 432 -8.72 5.12 1.98
C GLY A 432 -9.74 4.19 1.31
N MET A 433 -9.66 2.88 1.52
CA MET A 433 -10.39 1.89 0.73
C MET A 433 -11.25 0.90 1.54
N ILE A 434 -11.04 0.79 2.86
CA ILE A 434 -11.77 -0.15 3.74
C ILE A 434 -12.59 0.57 4.79
N TYR A 435 -11.98 1.49 5.55
CA TYR A 435 -12.66 2.31 6.56
C TYR A 435 -13.89 3.07 6.04
N PRO A 436 -13.94 3.54 4.78
CA PRO A 436 -15.15 4.19 4.26
C PRO A 436 -16.37 3.25 4.13
N LEU A 437 -16.14 1.93 4.20
CA LEU A 437 -17.16 0.89 4.20
C LEU A 437 -17.55 0.44 5.61
N ARG A 438 -17.00 1.01 6.69
CA ARG A 438 -17.23 0.58 8.09
C ARG A 438 -18.71 0.42 8.48
N HIS A 439 -19.60 1.19 7.86
CA HIS A 439 -21.04 1.10 8.10
C HIS A 439 -21.79 0.31 7.03
N PHE A 440 -21.15 -0.14 5.95
CA PHE A 440 -21.81 -0.86 4.87
C PHE A 440 -22.08 -2.31 5.28
N THR A 441 -23.31 -2.79 5.09
CA THR A 441 -23.69 -4.17 5.42
C THR A 441 -23.40 -5.11 4.25
N PHE A 442 -22.51 -6.08 4.45
CA PHE A 442 -22.21 -7.15 3.49
C PHE A 442 -22.08 -8.51 4.20
N LYS A 443 -22.26 -9.59 3.44
CA LYS A 443 -22.30 -10.99 3.92
C LYS A 443 -20.95 -11.48 4.43
N GLY A 444 -19.85 -11.05 3.80
CA GLY A 444 -18.50 -11.50 4.12
C GLY A 444 -17.44 -10.93 3.19
N VAL A 445 -16.19 -11.32 3.44
CA VAL A 445 -15.01 -10.89 2.70
C VAL A 445 -14.38 -12.07 1.97
N ILE A 446 -13.98 -11.87 0.72
CA ILE A 446 -13.02 -12.73 0.02
C ILE A 446 -11.68 -11.99 -0.15
N TRP A 447 -10.57 -12.67 0.13
CA TRP A 447 -9.26 -12.04 0.22
C TRP A 447 -8.16 -12.82 -0.51
N TYR A 448 -7.42 -12.15 -1.39
CA TYR A 448 -6.26 -12.75 -2.05
C TYR A 448 -5.03 -11.84 -1.97
N GLN A 449 -4.21 -12.12 -0.96
CA GLN A 449 -2.95 -11.43 -0.71
C GLN A 449 -1.92 -12.34 -0.04
N GLY A 450 -0.65 -11.98 -0.19
CA GLY A 450 0.46 -12.52 0.58
C GLY A 450 1.78 -12.47 -0.18
N GLU A 451 1.73 -12.37 -1.51
CA GLU A 451 2.92 -12.43 -2.36
C GLU A 451 3.92 -11.33 -2.01
N SER A 452 3.46 -10.11 -1.70
CA SER A 452 4.34 -9.00 -1.32
C SER A 452 4.90 -9.15 0.10
N ASN A 453 4.26 -9.94 0.97
CA ASN A 453 4.73 -10.25 2.32
C ASN A 453 5.58 -11.53 2.39
N SER A 454 5.81 -12.23 1.27
CA SER A 454 6.65 -13.43 1.27
C SER A 454 8.04 -13.23 1.90
N PRO A 455 8.69 -12.05 1.86
CA PRO A 455 9.95 -11.84 2.60
C PRO A 455 9.78 -11.78 4.13
N GLN A 456 8.60 -11.45 4.64
CA GLN A 456 8.30 -11.20 6.07
C GLN A 456 7.47 -12.31 6.70
N VAL A 457 7.77 -13.57 6.36
CA VAL A 457 6.99 -14.75 6.75
C VAL A 457 6.67 -14.81 8.24
N LEU A 458 7.64 -14.53 9.11
CA LEU A 458 7.50 -14.72 10.56
C LEU A 458 6.46 -13.79 11.18
N ALA A 459 6.28 -12.60 10.61
CA ALA A 459 5.32 -11.62 11.10
C ALA A 459 3.92 -11.80 10.47
N TYR A 460 3.85 -12.49 9.32
CA TYR A 460 2.62 -12.55 8.52
C TYR A 460 1.44 -13.22 9.22
N GLU A 461 1.69 -14.29 9.99
CA GLU A 461 0.60 -15.00 10.71
C GLU A 461 -0.12 -14.07 11.69
N SER A 462 0.63 -13.37 12.54
CA SER A 462 0.07 -12.41 13.51
C SER A 462 -0.52 -11.18 12.83
N LEU A 463 0.16 -10.65 11.80
CA LEU A 463 -0.32 -9.52 11.02
C LEU A 463 -1.67 -9.83 10.35
N PHE A 464 -1.76 -10.96 9.66
CA PHE A 464 -2.97 -11.30 8.92
C PHE A 464 -4.13 -11.63 9.85
N SER A 465 -3.88 -12.34 10.95
CA SER A 465 -4.90 -12.61 11.98
C SER A 465 -5.38 -11.33 12.67
N GLY A 466 -4.45 -10.41 12.98
CA GLY A 466 -4.75 -9.10 13.53
C GLY A 466 -5.58 -8.25 12.59
N MET A 467 -5.21 -8.21 11.30
CA MET A 467 -5.95 -7.49 10.26
C MET A 467 -7.40 -7.99 10.14
N ILE A 468 -7.63 -9.31 10.10
CA ILE A 468 -8.99 -9.88 10.03
C ILE A 468 -9.81 -9.47 11.25
N SER A 469 -9.22 -9.58 12.44
CA SER A 469 -9.89 -9.24 13.70
C SER A 469 -10.25 -7.75 13.76
N ALA A 470 -9.33 -6.88 13.34
CA ALA A 470 -9.55 -5.43 13.30
C ALA A 470 -10.59 -5.02 12.26
N TRP A 471 -10.67 -5.72 11.12
CA TRP A 471 -11.73 -5.51 10.14
C TRP A 471 -13.09 -5.93 10.71
N ARG A 472 -13.18 -7.08 11.40
CA ARG A 472 -14.42 -7.50 12.07
C ARG A 472 -14.93 -6.47 13.07
N GLU A 473 -14.02 -5.88 13.84
CA GLU A 473 -14.32 -4.75 14.73
C GLU A 473 -14.78 -3.51 13.94
N THR A 474 -14.06 -3.15 12.88
CA THR A 474 -14.41 -2.01 12.00
C THR A 474 -15.83 -2.12 11.44
N PHE A 475 -16.27 -3.33 11.11
CA PHE A 475 -17.59 -3.60 10.54
C PHE A 475 -18.65 -3.99 11.59
N ASP A 476 -18.34 -3.91 12.88
CA ASP A 476 -19.22 -4.31 13.99
C ASP A 476 -19.81 -5.72 13.78
N ASN A 477 -18.95 -6.67 13.38
CA ASN A 477 -19.34 -8.05 13.10
C ASN A 477 -18.18 -9.02 13.42
N GLU A 478 -18.09 -9.47 14.67
CA GLU A 478 -17.08 -10.43 15.15
C GLU A 478 -17.12 -11.77 14.38
N ASP A 479 -18.29 -12.13 13.84
CA ASP A 479 -18.50 -13.38 13.11
C ASP A 479 -18.40 -13.23 11.59
N LEU A 480 -18.00 -12.05 11.08
CA LEU A 480 -17.93 -11.78 9.64
C LEU A 480 -17.12 -12.88 8.92
N PRO A 481 -17.73 -13.62 7.97
CA PRO A 481 -17.04 -14.62 7.19
C PRO A 481 -15.86 -14.02 6.44
N PHE A 482 -14.69 -14.62 6.57
CA PHE A 482 -13.46 -14.17 5.91
C PHE A 482 -12.79 -15.34 5.17
N TYR A 483 -12.96 -15.37 3.85
CA TYR A 483 -12.46 -16.47 3.01
C TYR A 483 -11.25 -16.01 2.21
N PHE A 484 -10.12 -16.69 2.32
CA PHE A 484 -8.88 -16.26 1.69
C PHE A 484 -8.23 -17.34 0.83
N VAL A 485 -7.31 -16.93 -0.03
CA VAL A 485 -6.66 -17.82 -1.00
C VAL A 485 -5.24 -18.13 -0.56
N GLN A 486 -4.90 -19.42 -0.47
CA GLN A 486 -3.54 -19.84 -0.25
C GLN A 486 -2.68 -19.53 -1.49
N LEU A 487 -1.47 -18.99 -1.34
CA LEU A 487 -0.71 -18.52 -2.50
C LEU A 487 -0.50 -19.59 -3.59
N ALA A 488 -0.66 -19.20 -4.86
CA ALA A 488 -0.45 -20.06 -6.02
C ALA A 488 1.02 -20.52 -6.16
N PRO A 489 1.30 -21.70 -6.74
CA PRO A 489 2.64 -22.12 -7.12
C PRO A 489 3.35 -21.13 -8.05
N TYR A 490 4.61 -20.77 -7.74
CA TYR A 490 5.42 -19.88 -8.59
C TYR A 490 6.94 -20.20 -8.55
N GLN A 491 7.62 -19.99 -9.69
CA GLN A 491 9.09 -19.96 -9.89
C GLN A 491 9.91 -21.22 -9.63
N THR A 492 10.10 -21.66 -8.39
CA THR A 492 11.15 -22.66 -8.08
C THR A 492 10.53 -24.03 -7.83
N LEU A 493 10.96 -25.04 -8.59
CA LEU A 493 10.55 -26.43 -8.40
C LEU A 493 10.96 -26.94 -7.02
N GLY A 494 9.95 -27.32 -6.22
CA GLY A 494 10.17 -27.97 -4.92
C GLY A 494 10.90 -27.12 -3.88
N TRP A 495 11.48 -27.80 -2.88
CA TRP A 495 12.19 -27.19 -1.76
C TRP A 495 13.64 -26.85 -2.13
N ASN A 496 14.08 -25.61 -1.85
CA ASN A 496 15.50 -25.23 -1.88
C ASN A 496 15.93 -24.59 -0.54
N LYS A 497 17.25 -24.60 -0.27
CA LYS A 497 17.83 -24.04 0.97
C LYS A 497 17.82 -22.49 1.02
N ASN A 498 17.56 -21.82 -0.10
CA ASN A 498 17.74 -20.36 -0.27
C ASN A 498 16.44 -19.61 -0.62
N GLY A 499 15.25 -20.17 -0.41
CA GLY A 499 14.04 -19.59 -1.01
C GLY A 499 12.74 -20.27 -0.65
N ALA A 500 12.56 -20.66 0.63
CA ALA A 500 11.34 -21.31 1.09
C ALA A 500 10.22 -20.35 1.54
N ALA A 501 10.44 -19.03 1.50
CA ALA A 501 9.49 -18.00 1.96
C ALA A 501 8.02 -18.30 1.61
N TRP A 502 7.77 -18.81 0.40
CA TRP A 502 6.44 -19.13 -0.11
C TRP A 502 5.72 -20.25 0.66
N ALA A 503 6.39 -21.37 0.92
CA ALA A 503 5.77 -22.50 1.63
C ALA A 503 5.45 -22.14 3.09
N TRP A 504 6.29 -21.33 3.71
CA TRP A 504 6.05 -20.86 5.07
C TRP A 504 4.98 -19.78 5.14
N LEU A 505 4.88 -18.91 4.14
CA LEU A 505 3.75 -17.99 4.06
C LEU A 505 2.43 -18.75 3.86
N ARG A 506 2.41 -19.81 3.04
CA ARG A 506 1.24 -20.71 2.95
C ARG A 506 0.91 -21.38 4.28
N GLU A 507 1.91 -21.76 5.07
CA GLU A 507 1.71 -22.27 6.43
C GLU A 507 1.08 -21.20 7.32
N ALA A 508 1.57 -19.95 7.29
CA ALA A 508 0.98 -18.83 8.01
C ALA A 508 -0.49 -18.58 7.62
N GLN A 509 -0.80 -18.61 6.31
CA GLN A 509 -2.18 -18.57 5.81
C GLN A 509 -3.00 -19.74 6.36
N THR A 510 -2.44 -20.95 6.36
CA THR A 510 -3.12 -22.14 6.91
C THR A 510 -3.41 -21.99 8.40
N ARG A 511 -2.47 -21.44 9.18
CA ARG A 511 -2.63 -21.23 10.62
C ARG A 511 -3.66 -20.14 10.95
N THR A 512 -3.87 -19.20 10.03
CA THR A 512 -4.93 -18.18 10.16
C THR A 512 -6.33 -18.81 10.25
N LEU A 513 -6.51 -20.06 9.79
CA LEU A 513 -7.75 -20.84 9.99
C LEU A 513 -8.09 -21.12 11.46
N ALA A 514 -7.19 -20.83 12.40
CA ALA A 514 -7.50 -20.85 13.83
C ALA A 514 -8.55 -19.80 14.22
N LEU A 515 -8.71 -18.73 13.44
CA LEU A 515 -9.78 -17.76 13.64
C LEU A 515 -11.14 -18.38 13.21
N PRO A 516 -12.20 -18.24 14.02
CA PRO A 516 -13.52 -18.73 13.65
C PRO A 516 -14.06 -18.01 12.40
N ASN A 517 -15.01 -18.63 11.71
CA ASN A 517 -15.64 -18.10 10.50
C ASN A 517 -14.65 -17.68 9.40
N THR A 518 -13.54 -18.42 9.31
CA THR A 518 -12.58 -18.30 8.22
C THR A 518 -12.58 -19.55 7.34
N GLY A 519 -12.17 -19.37 6.08
CA GLY A 519 -12.10 -20.43 5.10
C GLY A 519 -10.93 -20.18 4.15
N MET A 520 -10.29 -21.23 3.67
CA MET A 520 -9.13 -21.12 2.80
C MET A 520 -9.34 -21.90 1.51
N ALA A 521 -9.19 -21.23 0.37
CA ALA A 521 -9.08 -21.87 -0.94
C ALA A 521 -7.63 -22.31 -1.17
N VAL A 522 -7.38 -23.63 -1.11
CA VAL A 522 -6.08 -24.20 -1.50
C VAL A 522 -6.01 -24.27 -3.01
N ILE A 523 -4.98 -23.68 -3.62
CA ILE A 523 -4.79 -23.63 -5.08
C ILE A 523 -3.39 -24.08 -5.53
N THR A 524 -2.80 -25.04 -4.83
CA THR A 524 -1.48 -25.60 -5.15
C THR A 524 -1.39 -26.35 -6.47
N ASP A 525 -2.51 -26.53 -7.16
CA ASP A 525 -2.66 -27.17 -8.46
C ASP A 525 -3.02 -26.18 -9.59
N ALA A 526 -3.04 -24.89 -9.29
CA ALA A 526 -3.46 -23.82 -10.21
C ALA A 526 -2.44 -22.67 -10.27
N GLY A 527 -1.14 -23.00 -10.21
CA GLY A 527 -0.05 -22.01 -10.37
C GLY A 527 0.57 -22.01 -11.76
N GLU A 528 1.43 -21.01 -12.01
CA GLU A 528 2.16 -20.80 -13.25
C GLU A 528 3.65 -20.68 -12.95
N TYR A 529 4.50 -21.43 -13.67
CA TYR A 529 5.92 -21.52 -13.28
C TYR A 529 6.64 -20.17 -13.41
N LEU A 530 6.39 -19.44 -14.50
CA LEU A 530 7.05 -18.17 -14.80
C LEU A 530 6.18 -16.94 -14.52
N ASP A 531 4.96 -17.11 -14.03
CA ASP A 531 4.08 -16.01 -13.66
C ASP A 531 3.53 -16.17 -12.24
N ILE A 532 3.64 -15.10 -11.46
CA ILE A 532 3.09 -15.02 -10.10
C ILE A 532 1.56 -14.83 -10.13
N HIS A 533 1.01 -14.47 -11.30
CA HIS A 533 -0.41 -14.29 -11.54
C HIS A 533 -0.96 -15.48 -12.35
N PRO A 534 -1.48 -16.53 -11.69
CA PRO A 534 -2.05 -17.66 -12.40
C PRO A 534 -3.23 -17.25 -13.30
N GLN A 535 -3.29 -17.81 -14.50
CA GLN A 535 -4.36 -17.56 -15.46
C GLN A 535 -5.69 -18.19 -15.01
N TRP A 536 -5.64 -19.29 -14.25
CA TRP A 536 -6.85 -20.04 -13.91
C TRP A 536 -7.56 -19.43 -12.70
N LYS A 537 -8.31 -18.36 -12.94
CA LYS A 537 -9.05 -17.63 -11.88
C LYS A 537 -10.37 -18.26 -11.49
N GLN A 538 -10.94 -19.07 -12.37
CA GLN A 538 -12.18 -19.79 -12.12
C GLN A 538 -12.09 -20.68 -10.87
N VAL A 539 -11.03 -21.50 -10.75
CA VAL A 539 -10.84 -22.39 -9.60
C VAL A 539 -10.67 -21.64 -8.27
N VAL A 540 -10.17 -20.40 -8.32
CA VAL A 540 -10.09 -19.52 -7.15
C VAL A 540 -11.49 -19.14 -6.68
N GLY A 541 -12.33 -18.64 -7.60
CA GLY A 541 -13.71 -18.28 -7.31
C GLY A 541 -14.55 -19.48 -6.86
N GLU A 542 -14.43 -20.62 -7.54
CA GLU A 542 -15.11 -21.88 -7.19
C GLU A 542 -14.82 -22.31 -5.76
N ARG A 543 -13.54 -22.38 -5.37
CA ARG A 543 -13.15 -22.87 -4.05
C ARG A 543 -13.50 -21.90 -2.93
N LEU A 544 -13.48 -20.59 -3.19
CA LEU A 544 -14.02 -19.59 -2.25
C LEU A 544 -15.55 -19.74 -2.12
N ALA A 545 -16.26 -19.98 -3.22
CA ALA A 545 -17.71 -20.11 -3.22
C ALA A 545 -18.17 -21.33 -2.40
N LEU A 546 -17.44 -22.44 -2.42
CA LEU A 546 -17.77 -23.61 -1.59
C LEU A 546 -17.88 -23.26 -0.10
N HIS A 547 -17.01 -22.39 0.43
CA HIS A 547 -17.09 -21.96 1.84
C HIS A 547 -18.34 -21.14 2.11
N ALA A 548 -18.70 -20.23 1.20
CA ALA A 548 -19.94 -19.46 1.29
C ALA A 548 -21.20 -20.34 1.18
N LEU A 549 -21.22 -21.30 0.24
CA LEU A 549 -22.34 -22.24 0.07
C LEU A 549 -22.50 -23.17 1.29
N GLN A 550 -21.40 -23.68 1.85
CA GLN A 550 -21.43 -24.47 3.07
C GLN A 550 -21.96 -23.65 4.26
N ALA A 551 -21.58 -22.38 4.38
CA ALA A 551 -22.10 -21.48 5.41
C ALA A 551 -23.61 -21.17 5.23
N GLU A 552 -24.12 -21.25 4.00
CA GLU A 552 -25.57 -21.20 3.70
C GLU A 552 -26.30 -22.53 3.96
N GLY A 553 -25.59 -23.55 4.43
CA GLY A 553 -26.16 -24.86 4.79
C GLY A 553 -26.31 -25.84 3.63
N LEU A 554 -25.70 -25.57 2.47
CA LEU A 554 -25.67 -26.54 1.37
C LEU A 554 -24.72 -27.69 1.71
N ASP A 555 -25.09 -28.90 1.29
CA ASP A 555 -24.28 -30.12 1.45
C ASP A 555 -23.14 -30.15 0.43
N VAL A 556 -22.13 -29.32 0.67
CA VAL A 556 -20.90 -29.22 -0.12
C VAL A 556 -19.67 -29.36 0.76
N VAL A 557 -18.60 -29.93 0.21
CA VAL A 557 -17.30 -30.03 0.90
C VAL A 557 -16.46 -28.80 0.53
N ALA A 558 -16.32 -27.87 1.47
CA ALA A 558 -15.57 -26.63 1.25
C ALA A 558 -14.10 -26.68 1.69
N SER A 559 -13.81 -27.45 2.73
CA SER A 559 -12.47 -27.54 3.30
C SER A 559 -11.64 -28.60 2.59
N SER A 560 -10.47 -28.22 2.10
CA SER A 560 -9.42 -29.16 1.68
C SER A 560 -9.03 -30.09 2.83
N PRO A 561 -8.66 -31.36 2.57
CA PRO A 561 -8.11 -32.22 3.61
C PRO A 561 -6.87 -31.60 4.25
N MET A 562 -6.80 -31.71 5.57
CA MET A 562 -5.72 -31.13 6.38
C MET A 562 -5.02 -32.22 7.17
N TYR A 563 -3.70 -32.13 7.27
CA TYR A 563 -2.94 -33.01 8.16
C TYR A 563 -3.40 -32.84 9.61
N SER A 564 -3.61 -33.96 10.31
CA SER A 564 -4.10 -33.98 11.71
C SER A 564 -3.17 -34.70 12.68
N GLY A 565 -2.28 -35.56 12.19
CA GLY A 565 -1.33 -36.26 13.04
C GLY A 565 -0.54 -37.34 12.31
N MET A 566 0.56 -37.77 12.91
CA MET A 566 1.41 -38.84 12.36
C MET A 566 1.76 -39.89 13.41
N THR A 567 2.10 -41.09 12.95
CA THR A 567 2.69 -42.15 13.76
C THR A 567 3.90 -42.73 13.03
N VAL A 568 5.01 -42.91 13.74
CA VAL A 568 6.19 -43.61 13.20
C VAL A 568 5.98 -45.10 13.40
N ASP A 569 6.02 -45.87 12.32
CA ASP A 569 5.86 -47.32 12.31
C ASP A 569 7.07 -47.95 11.60
N GLY A 570 8.05 -48.40 12.39
CA GLY A 570 9.30 -48.93 11.86
C GLY A 570 10.05 -47.91 10.99
N ASN A 571 10.11 -48.17 9.68
CA ASN A 571 10.81 -47.34 8.69
C ASN A 571 9.87 -46.44 7.87
N GLN A 572 8.60 -46.31 8.26
CA GLN A 572 7.60 -45.48 7.60
C GLN A 572 6.90 -44.54 8.59
N ILE A 573 6.32 -43.46 8.07
CA ILE A 573 5.43 -42.56 8.79
C ILE A 573 4.03 -42.70 8.23
N VAL A 574 3.06 -42.98 9.10
CA VAL A 574 1.64 -43.04 8.78
C VAL A 574 1.02 -41.68 9.09
N LEU A 575 0.37 -41.08 8.11
CA LEU A 575 -0.25 -39.75 8.20
C LEU A 575 -1.77 -39.86 8.25
N ASN A 576 -2.39 -39.06 9.12
CA ASN A 576 -3.84 -38.94 9.26
C ASN A 576 -4.30 -37.56 8.81
N PHE A 577 -5.51 -37.48 8.25
CA PHE A 577 -6.08 -36.26 7.73
C PHE A 577 -7.47 -36.00 8.31
N SER A 578 -7.72 -34.76 8.73
CA SER A 578 -9.05 -34.23 8.98
C SER A 578 -9.64 -33.67 7.69
N LYS A 579 -10.97 -33.47 7.64
CA LYS A 579 -11.69 -32.97 6.45
C LYS A 579 -11.43 -33.85 5.21
N ALA A 580 -11.34 -35.15 5.44
CA ALA A 580 -11.04 -36.17 4.42
C ALA A 580 -12.14 -37.25 4.38
N ASP A 581 -13.37 -36.91 4.76
CA ASP A 581 -14.46 -37.86 4.95
C ASP A 581 -14.84 -38.59 3.65
N SER A 582 -14.68 -37.92 2.50
CA SER A 582 -14.83 -38.53 1.17
C SER A 582 -13.72 -39.54 0.82
N GLY A 583 -12.64 -39.58 1.60
CA GLY A 583 -11.41 -40.32 1.32
C GLY A 583 -10.44 -39.58 0.40
N LEU A 584 -9.25 -40.15 0.27
CA LEU A 584 -8.12 -39.60 -0.50
C LEU A 584 -7.89 -40.34 -1.81
N GLU A 585 -7.46 -39.62 -2.83
CA GLU A 585 -7.07 -40.14 -4.14
C GLU A 585 -5.93 -39.31 -4.77
N THR A 586 -5.33 -39.85 -5.82
CA THR A 586 -4.41 -39.11 -6.69
C THR A 586 -5.12 -38.63 -7.94
N ARG A 587 -4.82 -37.41 -8.38
CA ARG A 587 -5.26 -36.89 -9.69
C ARG A 587 -4.08 -36.58 -10.58
N GLU A 588 -4.33 -36.48 -11.89
CA GLU A 588 -3.33 -35.91 -12.77
C GLU A 588 -3.27 -34.40 -12.51
N VAL A 589 -2.07 -33.88 -12.26
CA VAL A 589 -1.84 -32.45 -12.11
C VAL A 589 -0.95 -32.00 -13.25
N VAL A 590 -1.43 -31.01 -14.01
CA VAL A 590 -0.70 -30.38 -15.10
C VAL A 590 -0.56 -28.90 -14.77
N MET A 591 0.68 -28.41 -14.69
CA MET A 591 0.96 -27.00 -14.42
C MET A 591 1.85 -26.43 -15.51
N ASN A 592 1.39 -25.33 -16.10
CA ASN A 592 2.02 -24.72 -17.25
C ASN A 592 3.35 -24.05 -16.87
N ARG A 593 4.28 -24.08 -17.83
CA ARG A 593 5.49 -23.27 -17.85
C ARG A 593 5.28 -21.99 -18.64
N ASN A 594 4.45 -22.07 -19.69
CA ASN A 594 4.04 -20.96 -20.53
C ASN A 594 2.63 -20.48 -20.17
N ARG A 595 2.55 -19.30 -19.53
CA ARG A 595 1.28 -18.65 -19.16
C ARG A 595 0.36 -18.29 -20.34
N ASN A 596 0.88 -18.29 -21.58
CA ASN A 596 0.12 -17.88 -22.75
C ASN A 596 -0.63 -19.05 -23.42
N LEU A 597 -0.61 -20.25 -22.82
CA LEU A 597 -1.33 -21.41 -23.31
C LEU A 597 -2.39 -21.85 -22.29
N PRO A 598 -3.55 -22.37 -22.74
CA PRO A 598 -4.53 -22.95 -21.84
C PRO A 598 -3.93 -24.04 -20.95
N LYS A 599 -4.56 -24.26 -19.79
CA LYS A 599 -4.10 -25.28 -18.85
C LYS A 599 -4.06 -26.65 -19.52
N GLY A 600 -2.91 -27.32 -19.44
CA GLY A 600 -2.75 -28.67 -19.98
C GLY A 600 -2.37 -28.74 -21.46
N GLU A 601 -2.45 -27.62 -22.19
CA GLU A 601 -2.05 -27.50 -23.59
C GLU A 601 -0.57 -27.15 -23.76
N ASP A 602 0.10 -26.70 -22.69
CA ASP A 602 1.55 -26.47 -22.73
C ASP A 602 2.29 -27.83 -22.89
N PRO A 603 3.00 -28.06 -24.01
CA PRO A 603 3.73 -29.30 -24.23
C PRO A 603 4.91 -29.47 -23.26
N GLU A 604 5.39 -28.37 -22.65
CA GLU A 604 6.43 -28.39 -21.64
C GLU A 604 5.87 -28.36 -20.21
N ALA A 605 4.55 -28.44 -20.01
CA ALA A 605 3.94 -28.40 -18.69
C ALA A 605 4.52 -29.49 -17.78
N PHE A 606 4.64 -29.15 -16.49
CA PHE A 606 4.96 -30.15 -15.47
C PHE A 606 3.74 -31.06 -15.29
N ARG A 607 3.93 -32.37 -15.47
CA ARG A 607 2.88 -33.38 -15.34
C ARG A 607 3.19 -34.32 -14.19
N VAL A 608 2.24 -34.45 -13.28
CA VAL A 608 2.26 -35.42 -12.20
C VAL A 608 1.16 -36.44 -12.48
N PRO A 609 1.51 -37.69 -12.85
CA PRO A 609 0.50 -38.68 -13.24
C PRO A 609 -0.29 -39.17 -12.03
N ALA A 610 -1.56 -39.51 -12.24
CA ALA A 610 -2.42 -40.08 -11.20
C ALA A 610 -1.92 -41.46 -10.70
N SER A 611 -1.09 -42.16 -11.48
CA SER A 611 -0.53 -43.48 -11.12
C SER A 611 0.52 -43.45 -10.01
N LYS A 612 0.97 -42.26 -9.57
CA LYS A 612 1.97 -42.09 -8.51
C LYS A 612 1.48 -41.06 -7.48
N VAL A 613 1.65 -41.36 -6.20
CA VAL A 613 1.50 -40.38 -5.12
C VAL A 613 2.77 -39.52 -5.08
N ALA A 614 2.63 -38.21 -5.31
CA ALA A 614 3.76 -37.29 -5.41
C ALA A 614 3.63 -36.11 -4.43
N GLY A 615 4.76 -35.45 -4.16
CA GLY A 615 4.82 -34.25 -3.32
C GLY A 615 5.30 -34.48 -1.89
N PHE A 616 5.65 -35.72 -1.52
CA PHE A 616 6.15 -36.07 -0.19
C PHE A 616 7.67 -36.05 -0.11
N LYS A 617 8.19 -35.39 0.93
CA LYS A 617 9.59 -35.50 1.37
C LYS A 617 9.65 -36.00 2.81
N ILE A 618 10.67 -36.78 3.13
CA ILE A 618 10.88 -37.39 4.45
C ILE A 618 12.31 -37.16 4.92
N CYS A 619 12.53 -37.03 6.23
CA CYS A 619 13.86 -36.93 6.82
C CYS A 619 14.00 -37.76 8.09
N GLY A 620 15.24 -38.08 8.45
CA GLY A 620 15.60 -38.65 9.75
C GLY A 620 16.06 -37.57 10.72
N ALA A 621 16.71 -37.97 11.81
CA ALA A 621 17.20 -37.05 12.84
C ALA A 621 18.17 -35.97 12.32
N ASP A 622 18.81 -36.19 11.16
CA ASP A 622 19.72 -35.25 10.50
C ASP A 622 19.01 -34.09 9.77
N ARG A 623 17.67 -34.13 9.72
CA ARG A 623 16.79 -33.12 9.10
C ARG A 623 17.02 -32.90 7.61
N LYS A 624 17.67 -33.84 6.93
CA LYS A 624 17.88 -33.79 5.48
C LYS A 624 16.68 -34.42 4.78
N PHE A 625 15.80 -33.57 4.27
CA PHE A 625 14.64 -34.02 3.51
C PHE A 625 15.05 -34.59 2.15
N VAL A 626 14.63 -35.83 1.89
CA VAL A 626 14.75 -36.52 0.60
C VAL A 626 13.36 -36.84 0.06
N GLU A 627 13.25 -37.16 -1.24
CA GLU A 627 12.00 -37.63 -1.82
C GLU A 627 11.53 -38.94 -1.15
N ALA A 628 10.22 -39.08 -0.97
CA ALA A 628 9.61 -40.22 -0.33
C ALA A 628 8.67 -40.99 -1.27
N ASN A 629 8.59 -42.30 -1.07
CA ASN A 629 7.52 -43.14 -1.61
C ASN A 629 6.31 -43.02 -0.70
N ALA A 630 5.12 -42.86 -1.29
CA ALA A 630 3.88 -42.77 -0.54
C ALA A 630 2.80 -43.70 -1.10
N VAL A 631 1.98 -44.28 -0.22
CA VAL A 631 0.85 -45.16 -0.57
C VAL A 631 -0.38 -44.76 0.22
N ILE A 632 -1.51 -44.62 -0.46
CA ILE A 632 -2.81 -44.33 0.17
C ILE A 632 -3.45 -45.66 0.60
N ARG A 633 -3.90 -45.75 1.85
CA ARG A 633 -4.71 -46.87 2.36
C ARG A 633 -5.86 -46.31 3.18
N GLY A 634 -7.09 -46.39 2.65
CA GLY A 634 -8.24 -45.71 3.25
C GLY A 634 -8.01 -44.19 3.29
N ASN A 635 -8.09 -43.60 4.48
CA ASN A 635 -7.88 -42.16 4.70
C ASN A 635 -6.47 -41.84 5.23
N GLN A 636 -5.56 -42.82 5.20
CA GLN A 636 -4.18 -42.68 5.66
C GLN A 636 -3.20 -42.70 4.50
N VAL A 637 -2.07 -42.01 4.68
CA VAL A 637 -0.95 -42.05 3.74
C VAL A 637 0.28 -42.59 4.45
N PHE A 638 0.84 -43.66 3.90
CA PHE A 638 2.04 -44.33 4.40
C PHE A 638 3.24 -43.83 3.61
N VAL A 639 4.20 -43.19 4.28
CA VAL A 639 5.33 -42.49 3.65
C VAL A 639 6.65 -43.10 4.12
N SER A 640 7.53 -43.42 3.18
CA SER A 640 8.81 -44.09 3.47
C SER A 640 9.91 -43.68 2.47
N SER A 641 11.17 -43.88 2.83
CA SER A 641 12.28 -43.77 1.88
C SER A 641 13.41 -44.73 2.27
N PRO A 642 13.98 -45.51 1.32
CA PRO A 642 15.15 -46.34 1.59
C PRO A 642 16.37 -45.55 2.11
N GLN A 643 16.44 -44.25 1.82
CA GLN A 643 17.50 -43.35 2.29
C GLN A 643 17.31 -42.91 3.76
N VAL A 644 16.13 -43.16 4.34
CA VAL A 644 15.76 -42.73 5.69
C VAL A 644 15.17 -43.92 6.46
N PRO A 645 16.03 -44.83 6.99
CA PRO A 645 15.55 -46.03 7.69
C PRO A 645 14.87 -45.72 9.02
N THR A 646 15.16 -44.56 9.63
CA THR A 646 14.58 -44.08 10.88
C THR A 646 13.95 -42.70 10.68
N PRO A 647 12.75 -42.62 10.07
CA PRO A 647 12.14 -41.35 9.74
C PRO A 647 11.60 -40.64 10.98
N VAL A 648 11.74 -39.31 10.99
CA VAL A 648 11.28 -38.45 12.10
C VAL A 648 10.26 -37.39 11.66
N ALA A 649 10.25 -37.01 10.38
CA ALA A 649 9.33 -36.01 9.87
C ALA A 649 9.06 -36.13 8.37
N VAL A 650 7.87 -35.68 7.96
CA VAL A 650 7.38 -35.61 6.58
C VAL A 650 6.95 -34.19 6.25
N ARG A 651 7.13 -33.80 4.99
CA ARG A 651 6.56 -32.60 4.39
C ARG A 651 5.83 -32.96 3.11
N TYR A 652 4.67 -32.34 2.88
CA TYR A 652 3.86 -32.50 1.68
C TYR A 652 3.62 -31.15 1.01
N GLY A 653 3.83 -31.08 -0.31
CA GLY A 653 3.59 -29.84 -1.07
C GLY A 653 4.50 -28.68 -0.65
N TRP A 654 5.65 -28.97 -0.03
CA TRP A 654 6.49 -27.97 0.62
C TRP A 654 7.54 -27.38 -0.33
N GLY A 655 7.18 -26.29 -1.01
CA GLY A 655 8.06 -25.53 -1.92
C GLY A 655 7.32 -24.37 -2.57
N ASN A 656 8.02 -23.54 -3.36
CA ASN A 656 7.39 -22.42 -4.06
C ASN A 656 6.48 -22.93 -5.17
N PHE A 657 7.01 -23.86 -5.98
CA PHE A 657 6.28 -24.57 -7.03
C PHE A 657 6.24 -26.08 -6.73
N PRO A 658 5.35 -26.54 -5.81
CA PRO A 658 5.29 -27.95 -5.45
C PRO A 658 4.58 -28.78 -6.51
N LEU A 659 5.21 -29.87 -6.96
CA LEU A 659 4.57 -30.87 -7.81
C LEU A 659 3.91 -31.95 -6.93
N CYS A 660 2.65 -31.72 -6.55
CA CYS A 660 1.90 -32.60 -5.64
C CYS A 660 0.49 -32.87 -6.19
N ASN A 661 -0.08 -34.04 -5.88
CA ASN A 661 -1.30 -34.53 -6.53
C ASN A 661 -2.25 -35.33 -5.65
N LEU A 662 -2.18 -35.16 -4.33
CA LEU A 662 -3.13 -35.76 -3.39
C LEU A 662 -4.38 -34.87 -3.30
N TYR A 663 -5.55 -35.50 -3.47
CA TYR A 663 -6.86 -34.87 -3.43
C TYR A 663 -7.80 -35.64 -2.50
N SER A 664 -8.83 -34.96 -2.03
CA SER A 664 -10.07 -35.60 -1.60
C SER A 664 -10.83 -36.16 -2.80
N LYS A 665 -11.65 -37.19 -2.60
CA LYS A 665 -12.59 -37.65 -3.65
C LYS A 665 -13.65 -36.61 -4.01
N SER A 666 -13.92 -35.62 -3.14
CA SER A 666 -14.73 -34.44 -3.47
C SER A 666 -14.02 -33.44 -4.40
N GLY A 667 -12.74 -33.66 -4.72
CA GLY A 667 -12.01 -32.90 -5.74
C GLY A 667 -11.20 -31.70 -5.25
N LEU A 668 -11.05 -31.54 -3.93
CA LEU A 668 -10.17 -30.51 -3.35
C LEU A 668 -8.76 -31.06 -3.10
N PRO A 669 -7.70 -30.30 -3.46
CA PRO A 669 -6.32 -30.71 -3.19
C PRO A 669 -6.06 -30.73 -1.68
N VAL A 670 -5.25 -31.67 -1.21
CA VAL A 670 -4.78 -31.68 0.18
C VAL A 670 -3.94 -30.44 0.45
N CYS A 671 -4.21 -29.77 1.58
CA CYS A 671 -3.43 -28.60 1.99
C CYS A 671 -1.96 -28.99 2.22
N PRO A 672 -0.97 -28.21 1.72
CA PRO A 672 0.43 -28.40 2.08
C PRO A 672 0.64 -28.38 3.59
N PHE A 673 1.57 -29.20 4.08
CA PHE A 673 1.87 -29.28 5.51
C PHE A 673 3.30 -29.80 5.78
N ARG A 674 3.69 -29.68 7.04
CA ARG A 674 4.87 -30.31 7.62
C ARG A 674 4.50 -31.00 8.93
N THR A 675 5.19 -32.07 9.29
CA THR A 675 5.00 -32.74 10.59
C THR A 675 6.07 -32.39 11.62
N ASP A 676 7.12 -31.67 11.20
CA ASP A 676 8.18 -31.17 12.08
C ASP A 676 7.87 -29.80 12.67
N ASN A 677 8.40 -29.55 13.87
CA ASN A 677 8.46 -28.22 14.47
C ASN A 677 9.83 -27.56 14.27
N PHE A 678 10.58 -27.92 13.22
CA PHE A 678 11.90 -27.33 13.01
C PHE A 678 11.77 -25.81 12.79
N PRO A 679 12.73 -25.00 13.26
CA PRO A 679 12.68 -23.58 12.98
C PRO A 679 12.76 -23.35 11.46
N PRO A 680 12.14 -22.28 10.95
CA PRO A 680 12.32 -21.89 9.58
C PRO A 680 13.80 -21.64 9.25
N PRO A 681 14.24 -21.92 8.01
CA PRO A 681 15.57 -21.49 7.57
C PRO A 681 15.63 -19.96 7.63
N ASN A 682 16.82 -19.40 7.81
CA ASN A 682 17.00 -17.96 7.66
C ASN A 682 16.65 -17.57 6.21
N PHE A 683 15.50 -16.90 6.01
CA PHE A 683 14.88 -16.73 4.70
C PHE A 683 15.61 -15.78 3.76
N ASP A 684 16.48 -14.93 4.29
CA ASP A 684 17.00 -13.86 3.47
C ASP A 684 18.31 -14.22 2.75
N GLY A 685 19.01 -15.28 3.18
CA GLY A 685 20.47 -15.34 2.98
C GLY A 685 21.17 -14.05 3.42
N ALA A 686 20.44 -13.15 4.08
CA ALA A 686 20.88 -11.86 4.49
C ALA A 686 21.34 -12.02 5.91
N GLN A 687 22.60 -11.69 6.08
CA GLN A 687 23.19 -11.65 7.39
C GLN A 687 23.07 -10.21 7.84
N SER A 688 22.59 -10.00 9.05
CA SER A 688 23.01 -8.82 9.78
C SER A 688 24.50 -9.03 10.09
N GLY A 689 25.37 -8.10 9.71
CA GLY A 689 26.80 -8.21 10.05
C GLY A 689 27.01 -8.39 11.56
N GLU A 690 28.10 -9.03 11.97
CA GLU A 690 28.43 -9.15 13.39
C GLU A 690 28.78 -7.76 13.95
N LEU A 691 28.50 -7.50 15.24
CA LEU A 691 28.93 -6.26 15.88
C LEU A 691 30.45 -6.13 15.77
N PHE A 692 30.93 -4.96 15.34
CA PHE A 692 32.36 -4.69 15.29
C PHE A 692 32.86 -4.41 16.71
N SER A 693 33.76 -5.26 17.21
CA SER A 693 34.34 -5.14 18.56
C SER A 693 35.71 -4.42 18.60
N GLY A 694 36.15 -3.84 17.48
CA GLY A 694 37.43 -3.12 17.38
C GLY A 694 37.32 -1.62 17.69
N ASP A 695 38.45 -0.92 17.73
CA ASP A 695 38.48 0.52 17.96
C ASP A 695 37.96 1.30 16.74
N VAL A 696 36.77 1.85 16.87
CA VAL A 696 36.11 2.67 15.84
C VAL A 696 36.90 3.96 15.55
N LYS A 697 37.67 4.50 16.51
CA LYS A 697 38.47 5.72 16.29
C LYS A 697 39.66 5.47 15.37
N ALA A 698 40.18 4.25 15.34
CA ALA A 698 41.22 3.84 14.42
C ALA A 698 40.73 3.72 12.96
N LEU A 699 39.41 3.78 12.74
CA LEU A 699 38.78 3.72 11.42
C LEU A 699 38.71 5.09 10.71
N GLY A 700 39.25 6.18 11.24
CA GLY A 700 39.26 7.48 10.54
C GLY A 700 37.85 7.95 10.12
N THR A 701 37.74 8.78 9.07
CA THR A 701 36.42 9.23 8.57
C THR A 701 35.73 8.14 7.75
N PRO A 702 34.49 7.73 8.10
CA PRO A 702 33.69 6.80 7.30
C PRO A 702 33.44 7.31 5.89
N MET A 703 33.42 6.40 4.91
CA MET A 703 33.12 6.75 3.53
C MET A 703 31.64 6.53 3.24
N LYS A 704 30.94 7.59 2.83
CA LYS A 704 29.59 7.49 2.30
C LYS A 704 29.62 7.13 0.82
N LEU A 705 28.82 6.16 0.40
CA LEU A 705 28.62 5.87 -1.03
C LEU A 705 27.72 6.97 -1.65
N HIS A 706 28.33 8.05 -2.16
CA HIS A 706 27.63 9.21 -2.73
C HIS A 706 26.89 8.93 -4.06
N ALA A 707 25.88 9.76 -4.33
CA ALA A 707 25.21 9.93 -5.62
C ALA A 707 26.14 10.63 -6.63
N GLY A 708 26.21 10.15 -7.87
CA GLY A 708 27.08 10.69 -8.92
C GLY A 708 26.34 10.70 -10.26
N THR A 709 26.38 11.81 -10.99
CA THR A 709 25.46 12.04 -12.12
C THR A 709 25.88 11.39 -13.45
N LYS A 710 27.06 10.76 -13.54
CA LYS A 710 27.53 9.97 -14.70
C LYS A 710 28.53 8.88 -14.28
N GLU A 711 28.58 7.77 -15.02
CA GLU A 711 29.75 6.87 -14.99
C GLU A 711 30.95 7.64 -15.57
N SER A 712 31.76 8.24 -14.70
CA SER A 712 33.03 8.88 -15.09
C SER A 712 34.04 8.70 -13.96
N PRO A 713 35.32 8.44 -14.29
CA PRO A 713 36.34 8.08 -13.32
C PRO A 713 36.62 9.25 -12.38
N VAL A 714 36.14 9.17 -11.13
CA VAL A 714 36.65 10.01 -10.05
C VAL A 714 38.04 9.47 -9.74
N ALA A 715 39.06 10.32 -9.88
CA ALA A 715 40.46 9.94 -9.64
C ALA A 715 40.62 9.24 -8.28
N LEU A 716 41.54 8.27 -8.21
CA LEU A 716 41.94 7.55 -7.00
C LEU A 716 42.06 8.52 -5.81
N GLN A 717 41.08 8.52 -4.91
CA GLN A 717 41.25 9.19 -3.63
C GLN A 717 41.81 8.16 -2.66
N GLU A 718 43.13 8.20 -2.49
CA GLU A 718 43.81 7.49 -1.43
C GLU A 718 43.59 8.24 -0.12
N LYS A 719 42.62 7.79 0.68
CA LYS A 719 42.42 8.30 2.04
C LYS A 719 42.85 7.21 3.02
N GLU A 720 43.95 7.46 3.74
CA GLU A 720 44.40 6.64 4.88
C GLU A 720 44.58 5.13 4.57
N GLY A 721 45.14 4.80 3.40
CA GLY A 721 45.48 3.41 3.03
C GLY A 721 44.32 2.56 2.50
N ARG A 722 43.13 3.13 2.32
CA ARG A 722 41.93 2.42 1.83
C ARG A 722 41.75 2.66 0.33
N ALA A 723 41.97 1.63 -0.49
CA ALA A 723 41.89 1.76 -1.94
C ALA A 723 40.46 1.51 -2.45
N VAL A 724 39.71 2.58 -2.74
CA VAL A 724 38.52 2.54 -3.61
C VAL A 724 38.93 3.06 -4.98
N SER A 725 38.57 2.31 -6.03
CA SER A 725 38.93 2.69 -7.39
C SER A 725 37.85 3.53 -8.07
N TYR A 726 36.56 3.26 -7.84
CA TYR A 726 35.45 4.02 -8.44
C TYR A 726 34.19 4.00 -7.55
N ILE A 727 33.37 5.06 -7.59
CA ILE A 727 31.99 5.06 -7.09
C ILE A 727 31.09 5.45 -8.25
N SER A 728 30.00 4.71 -8.50
CA SER A 728 29.03 5.07 -9.53
C SER A 728 27.59 4.94 -9.06
N GLU A 729 26.74 5.80 -9.63
CA GLU A 729 25.29 5.67 -9.65
C GLU A 729 24.88 5.56 -11.12
N LYS A 730 23.97 4.64 -11.41
CA LYS A 730 23.34 4.59 -12.73
C LYS A 730 22.16 5.57 -12.70
N ALA A 731 22.14 6.56 -13.58
CA ALA A 731 21.02 7.50 -13.67
C ALA A 731 19.68 6.74 -13.78
N GLY A 732 18.73 7.01 -12.88
CA GLY A 732 17.44 6.33 -12.79
C GLY A 732 17.44 4.99 -12.03
N SER A 733 18.52 4.60 -11.36
CA SER A 733 18.62 3.38 -10.54
C SER A 733 18.74 3.71 -9.05
N LYS A 734 18.02 2.98 -8.20
CA LYS A 734 18.15 3.04 -6.73
C LYS A 734 19.47 2.45 -6.21
N SER A 735 20.25 1.78 -7.06
CA SER A 735 21.49 1.12 -6.67
C SER A 735 22.72 2.04 -6.72
N ARG A 736 23.53 2.02 -5.65
CA ARG A 736 24.84 2.69 -5.50
C ARG A 736 25.96 1.65 -5.57
N TYR A 737 27.09 1.99 -6.19
CA TYR A 737 28.20 1.06 -6.37
C TYR A 737 29.51 1.61 -5.82
N GLY A 738 30.23 0.81 -5.03
CA GLY A 738 31.63 1.04 -4.66
C GLY A 738 32.52 -0.04 -5.28
N TYR A 739 33.49 0.36 -6.09
CA TYR A 739 34.40 -0.53 -6.81
C TYR A 739 35.78 -0.53 -6.14
N TYR A 740 36.31 -1.71 -5.85
CA TYR A 740 37.53 -1.92 -5.07
C TYR A 740 38.54 -2.72 -5.86
N LYS A 741 39.80 -2.27 -5.83
CA LYS A 741 40.93 -2.96 -6.44
C LYS A 741 41.88 -3.38 -5.34
N SER A 742 42.18 -4.67 -5.26
CA SER A 742 43.12 -5.23 -4.30
C SER A 742 44.52 -4.70 -4.56
N LYS A 743 45.24 -4.23 -3.52
CA LYS A 743 46.68 -3.95 -3.60
C LYS A 743 47.53 -5.22 -3.45
N ASP A 744 46.93 -6.29 -2.95
CA ASP A 744 47.62 -7.56 -2.74
C ASP A 744 47.80 -8.29 -4.07
N HIS A 745 49.04 -8.37 -4.53
CA HIS A 745 49.42 -9.06 -5.76
C HIS A 745 49.31 -10.59 -5.65
N ALA A 746 49.22 -11.16 -4.44
CA ALA A 746 49.13 -12.60 -4.21
C ALA A 746 47.74 -13.16 -4.56
N VAL A 747 46.69 -12.34 -4.51
CA VAL A 747 45.31 -12.75 -4.85
C VAL A 747 44.90 -12.40 -6.29
N ARG A 748 45.75 -11.69 -7.03
CA ARG A 748 45.47 -11.28 -8.42
C ARG A 748 45.70 -12.40 -9.43
N ASN A 749 44.97 -12.32 -10.54
CA ASN A 749 44.96 -13.28 -11.64
C ASN A 749 44.74 -14.74 -11.20
N GLY A 750 43.94 -14.96 -10.16
CA GLY A 750 43.55 -16.30 -9.69
C GLY A 750 44.64 -17.07 -8.95
N LYS A 751 45.70 -16.40 -8.48
CA LYS A 751 46.81 -17.03 -7.75
C LYS A 751 46.40 -17.60 -6.39
N ASN A 752 45.51 -16.90 -5.68
CA ASN A 752 44.87 -17.37 -4.46
C ASN A 752 43.35 -17.29 -4.66
N PRO A 753 42.70 -18.39 -5.08
CA PRO A 753 41.29 -18.36 -5.40
C PRO A 753 40.41 -18.30 -4.13
N GLU A 754 40.93 -18.75 -2.99
CA GLU A 754 40.21 -18.69 -1.72
C GLU A 754 40.57 -17.43 -0.91
N VAL A 755 39.69 -16.43 -0.97
CA VAL A 755 39.89 -15.11 -0.36
C VAL A 755 38.74 -14.80 0.59
N LYS A 756 39.07 -14.50 1.85
CA LYS A 756 38.10 -13.98 2.82
C LYS A 756 38.00 -12.46 2.67
N VAL A 757 36.79 -11.98 2.46
CA VAL A 757 36.43 -10.56 2.37
C VAL A 757 35.64 -10.15 3.59
N GLN A 758 36.02 -9.04 4.21
CA GLN A 758 35.29 -8.42 5.30
C GLN A 758 34.88 -7.00 4.92
N VAL A 759 33.59 -6.69 5.05
CA VAL A 759 33.02 -5.37 4.79
C VAL A 759 32.59 -4.78 6.12
N LEU A 760 33.31 -3.76 6.58
CA LEU A 760 32.98 -3.00 7.77
C LEU A 760 32.08 -1.83 7.38
N TYR A 761 30.90 -1.75 7.97
CA TYR A 761 29.89 -0.76 7.65
C TYR A 761 29.23 -0.20 8.91
N PHE A 762 28.73 1.03 8.83
CA PHE A 762 27.86 1.60 9.84
C PHE A 762 26.42 1.30 9.43
N ASP A 763 25.69 0.60 10.29
CA ASP A 763 24.35 0.09 10.05
C ASP A 763 23.32 1.22 10.20
N GLN A 764 23.26 2.07 9.18
CA GLN A 764 22.35 3.20 9.06
C GLN A 764 21.56 3.07 7.74
N GLY A 765 20.24 3.13 7.81
CA GLY A 765 19.33 2.94 6.67
C GLY A 765 18.52 1.64 6.70
N GLU A 766 17.66 1.46 5.69
CA GLU A 766 16.66 0.38 5.59
C GLU A 766 16.82 -0.49 4.32
N GLY A 767 17.83 -0.20 3.51
CA GLY A 767 18.12 -0.96 2.31
C GLY A 767 18.98 -2.20 2.58
N SER A 768 19.76 -2.57 1.58
CA SER A 768 20.66 -3.71 1.65
C SER A 768 21.88 -3.50 0.78
N PHE A 769 22.98 -4.19 1.08
CA PHE A 769 24.12 -4.26 0.18
C PHE A 769 24.55 -5.70 -0.13
N SER A 770 25.23 -5.87 -1.26
CA SER A 770 25.75 -7.15 -1.74
C SER A 770 27.10 -6.99 -2.43
N LEU A 771 27.82 -8.10 -2.60
CA LEU A 771 29.16 -8.11 -3.19
C LEU A 771 29.20 -8.89 -4.52
N VAL A 772 29.74 -8.25 -5.54
CA VAL A 772 30.10 -8.82 -6.84
C VAL A 772 31.62 -8.86 -6.94
N TYR A 773 32.20 -9.87 -7.56
CA TYR A 773 33.65 -9.99 -7.67
C TYR A 773 34.10 -10.62 -8.99
N ASP A 774 35.34 -10.32 -9.37
CA ASP A 774 36.04 -10.93 -10.49
C ASP A 774 36.47 -12.36 -10.13
N SER A 775 35.90 -13.35 -10.81
CA SER A 775 35.96 -14.78 -10.51
C SER A 775 36.65 -15.57 -11.63
N SER A 776 37.33 -16.68 -11.31
CA SER A 776 37.89 -17.57 -12.34
C SER A 776 36.83 -18.41 -13.07
N ASP A 777 35.60 -18.49 -12.55
CA ASP A 777 34.49 -19.25 -13.11
C ASP A 777 33.80 -18.49 -14.28
N SER A 778 34.17 -18.85 -15.50
CA SER A 778 33.69 -18.20 -16.72
C SER A 778 32.26 -18.59 -17.15
N SER A 779 31.65 -19.56 -16.46
CA SER A 779 30.29 -20.05 -16.73
C SER A 779 29.18 -19.19 -16.13
N VAL A 780 29.50 -18.37 -15.11
CA VAL A 780 28.55 -17.52 -14.41
C VAL A 780 28.89 -16.04 -14.63
N ARG A 781 27.96 -15.28 -15.23
CA ARG A 781 28.19 -13.86 -15.56
C ARG A 781 27.01 -12.99 -15.16
N VAL A 782 27.28 -11.86 -14.51
CA VAL A 782 26.27 -10.82 -14.23
C VAL A 782 25.86 -10.07 -15.50
N ASN A 783 26.75 -9.96 -16.50
CA ASN A 783 26.45 -9.36 -17.80
C ASN A 783 26.98 -10.23 -18.95
N PRO A 784 26.13 -10.73 -19.87
CA PRO A 784 26.55 -11.54 -21.01
C PRO A 784 27.50 -10.81 -21.97
N LYS A 785 27.48 -9.46 -21.99
CA LYS A 785 28.20 -8.62 -22.96
C LYS A 785 29.58 -8.12 -22.49
N SER A 786 29.97 -8.34 -21.24
CA SER A 786 31.26 -7.88 -20.70
C SER A 786 32.38 -8.93 -20.86
N ALA A 787 33.58 -8.50 -21.24
CA ALA A 787 34.77 -9.34 -21.30
C ALA A 787 35.29 -9.64 -19.87
N GLY A 788 34.77 -10.68 -19.24
CA GLY A 788 35.18 -11.08 -17.89
C GLY A 788 34.17 -11.98 -17.18
N ALA A 789 34.68 -12.83 -16.30
CA ALA A 789 33.91 -13.72 -15.46
C ALA A 789 33.74 -13.06 -14.08
N TRP A 790 32.62 -12.43 -13.83
CA TRP A 790 32.32 -11.79 -12.55
C TRP A 790 30.89 -12.14 -12.14
N LYS A 791 30.74 -12.52 -10.86
CA LYS A 791 29.52 -13.09 -10.30
C LYS A 791 29.19 -12.53 -8.93
N PHE A 792 27.95 -12.73 -8.51
CA PHE A 792 27.54 -12.47 -7.13
C PHE A 792 28.25 -13.44 -6.20
N SER A 793 28.76 -12.93 -5.08
CA SER A 793 29.29 -13.74 -3.98
C SER A 793 28.23 -14.56 -3.26
N GLY A 794 26.95 -14.18 -3.42
CA GLY A 794 25.84 -14.71 -2.62
C GLY A 794 25.61 -13.96 -1.31
N MET A 795 26.51 -13.06 -0.91
CA MET A 795 26.31 -12.18 0.24
C MET A 795 25.28 -11.09 -0.09
N LYS A 796 24.25 -11.02 0.76
CA LYS A 796 23.34 -9.87 0.89
C LYS A 796 23.32 -9.48 2.37
N VAL A 797 23.31 -8.20 2.69
CA VAL A 797 23.27 -7.69 4.07
C VAL A 797 22.14 -6.70 4.15
N MET A 798 21.18 -6.93 5.05
CA MET A 798 20.12 -5.96 5.33
C MET A 798 20.64 -4.92 6.32
N LEU A 799 20.36 -3.66 6.03
CA LEU A 799 20.55 -2.58 6.98
C LEU A 799 19.31 -2.52 7.87
N ALA A 800 19.53 -2.38 9.17
CA ALA A 800 18.49 -2.42 10.20
C ALA A 800 18.40 -1.11 10.99
N ASP A 801 19.01 -0.04 10.47
CA ASP A 801 19.23 1.26 11.14
C ASP A 801 19.65 1.17 12.61
N SER A 802 20.45 0.16 12.97
CA SER A 802 20.88 -0.04 14.37
C SER A 802 21.85 1.04 14.87
N ARG A 803 22.40 1.86 13.97
CA ARG A 803 23.38 2.93 14.25
C ARG A 803 24.62 2.42 14.98
N THR A 804 25.02 1.20 14.65
CA THR A 804 26.24 0.55 15.17
C THR A 804 27.20 0.16 14.05
N TRP A 805 28.49 0.02 14.38
CA TRP A 805 29.48 -0.53 13.46
C TRP A 805 29.40 -2.04 13.41
N ARG A 806 29.36 -2.60 12.20
CA ARG A 806 29.17 -4.04 11.97
C ARG A 806 30.08 -4.56 10.86
N VAL A 807 30.42 -5.83 10.90
CA VAL A 807 31.26 -6.50 9.90
C VAL A 807 30.49 -7.63 9.24
N ALA A 808 30.36 -7.55 7.91
CA ALA A 808 29.89 -8.66 7.09
C ALA A 808 31.10 -9.42 6.52
N THR A 809 31.09 -10.75 6.59
CA THR A 809 32.23 -11.59 6.18
C THR A 809 31.78 -12.61 5.14
N ILE A 810 32.55 -12.77 4.06
CA ILE A 810 32.33 -13.84 3.08
C ILE A 810 33.65 -14.43 2.58
N THR A 811 33.68 -15.74 2.36
CA THR A 811 34.78 -16.44 1.68
C THR A 811 34.43 -16.66 0.20
N LEU A 812 35.25 -16.09 -0.67
CA LEU A 812 35.22 -16.34 -2.11
C LEU A 812 36.12 -17.54 -2.40
N LYS A 813 35.67 -18.51 -3.19
CA LYS A 813 36.43 -19.76 -3.46
C LYS A 813 37.16 -19.77 -4.80
N ASP A 814 36.90 -18.79 -5.64
CA ASP A 814 37.36 -18.71 -7.01
C ASP A 814 37.65 -17.25 -7.40
N ALA A 815 38.22 -16.46 -6.48
CA ALA A 815 38.63 -15.10 -6.75
C ALA A 815 39.72 -15.05 -7.82
N PHE A 816 39.50 -14.26 -8.88
CA PHE A 816 40.50 -14.00 -9.91
C PHE A 816 41.16 -12.63 -9.73
N PHE A 817 40.40 -11.58 -9.39
CA PHE A 817 40.92 -10.23 -9.11
C PHE A 817 41.93 -9.74 -10.17
N GLY A 818 41.53 -9.80 -11.44
CA GLY A 818 42.29 -9.32 -12.59
C GLY A 818 41.75 -8.00 -13.14
N GLY A 819 40.99 -7.24 -12.34
CA GLY A 819 40.40 -5.97 -12.79
C GLY A 819 39.21 -6.13 -13.76
N ARG A 820 38.60 -7.31 -13.90
CA ARG A 820 37.53 -7.55 -14.89
C ARG A 820 36.14 -7.10 -14.41
N CYS A 821 36.05 -6.56 -13.19
CA CYS A 821 34.83 -5.99 -12.63
C CYS A 821 34.77 -4.46 -12.87
N ASN A 822 34.53 -4.04 -14.12
CA ASN A 822 34.62 -2.63 -14.56
C ASN A 822 35.95 -1.95 -14.14
N GLY A 823 37.08 -2.63 -14.31
CA GLY A 823 38.40 -2.11 -13.90
C GLY A 823 38.75 -2.37 -12.43
N ALA A 824 37.85 -2.98 -11.66
CA ALA A 824 38.02 -3.34 -10.26
C ALA A 824 38.08 -4.87 -10.06
N ASP A 825 38.43 -5.29 -8.85
CA ASP A 825 38.51 -6.70 -8.45
C ASP A 825 37.22 -7.16 -7.76
N LEU A 826 36.56 -6.27 -7.03
CA LEU A 826 35.23 -6.48 -6.48
C LEU A 826 34.41 -5.18 -6.44
N ARG A 827 33.11 -5.32 -6.28
CA ARG A 827 32.15 -4.23 -6.17
C ARG A 827 31.13 -4.49 -5.06
N ILE A 828 30.98 -3.53 -4.17
CA ILE A 828 29.84 -3.44 -3.26
C ILE A 828 28.71 -2.72 -3.98
N GLN A 829 27.51 -3.28 -3.96
CA GLN A 829 26.31 -2.64 -4.49
C GLN A 829 25.29 -2.47 -3.37
N SER A 830 24.85 -1.24 -3.12
CA SER A 830 23.85 -0.88 -2.11
C SER A 830 22.55 -0.50 -2.78
N THR A 831 21.42 -0.85 -2.16
CA THR A 831 20.07 -0.36 -2.48
C THR A 831 19.65 0.81 -1.60
N ASP A 832 20.47 1.14 -0.59
CA ASP A 832 20.31 2.28 0.31
C ASP A 832 21.17 3.47 -0.14
N THR A 833 20.67 4.70 0.08
CA THR A 833 21.34 5.98 -0.19
C THR A 833 22.31 6.42 0.92
N ASN A 834 22.27 5.75 2.08
CA ASN A 834 23.00 6.07 3.32
C ASN A 834 23.89 4.93 3.82
N LEU A 835 24.46 4.12 2.93
CA LEU A 835 25.48 3.14 3.34
C LEU A 835 26.83 3.83 3.59
N PHE A 836 27.31 3.75 4.83
CA PHE A 836 28.65 4.18 5.23
C PHE A 836 29.56 2.98 5.42
N LEU A 837 30.74 3.04 4.81
CA LEU A 837 31.74 1.98 4.87
C LEU A 837 32.96 2.46 5.66
N GLY A 838 33.36 1.65 6.65
CA GLY A 838 34.58 1.82 7.42
C GLY A 838 35.78 1.22 6.68
N GLY A 839 35.55 0.17 5.88
CA GLY A 839 36.58 -0.43 5.03
C GLY A 839 36.16 -1.76 4.39
N VAL A 840 36.92 -2.20 3.39
CA VAL A 840 36.84 -3.55 2.84
C VAL A 840 38.22 -4.20 2.97
N PHE A 841 38.28 -5.32 3.67
CA PHE A 841 39.52 -6.02 4.02
C PHE A 841 39.56 -7.39 3.36
N LEU A 842 40.74 -7.77 2.89
CA LEU A 842 41.00 -9.05 2.22
C LEU A 842 42.03 -9.83 3.01
N SER A 843 41.82 -11.14 3.15
CA SER A 843 42.83 -12.06 3.68
C SER A 843 42.85 -13.33 2.83
N SER A 844 44.06 -13.76 2.45
CA SER A 844 44.27 -15.07 1.83
C SER A 844 44.00 -16.16 2.85
N LEU A 845 43.23 -17.20 2.46
CA LEU A 845 43.01 -18.38 3.30
C LEU A 845 43.98 -19.53 2.97
N THR A 846 44.71 -19.41 1.87
CA THR A 846 45.88 -20.23 1.55
C THR A 846 47.17 -19.54 2.02
N PRO A 847 48.10 -20.28 2.69
CA PRO A 847 49.38 -19.75 3.18
C PRO A 847 50.26 -19.09 2.12
#